data_AF-A0A6P7SGQ4-F1
#
_entry.id   AF-A0A6P7SGQ4-F1
#
_cell.length_a   1.000
_cell.length_b   1.000
_cell.length_c   1.000
_cell.angle_alpha   90.00
_cell.angle_beta   90.00
_cell.angle_gamma   90.00
#
_symmetry.space_group_name_H-M   'P 1'
#
loop_
_entity.id
_entity.type
_entity.pdbx_description
1 polymer ?
#
loop_
_entity_poly.entity_id
_entity_poly.type
_entity_poly.pdbx_seq_one_letter_code
_entity_poly.pdbx_strand_id
1 'polypeptide(L)'
;MASKPVKSLSRRTSFTEKFASYYGNIRGLLLGSNLIGRRSACNENLFSEEAQLTAFKKEKEEGQLRPRSVDLQRNVNRYGHRTNQYELPNLILRRGQPFEIHIVFDRNFVPSEDTIVLKFVTGSRPLQSKGTVVSVNRVQELKSNQWGYEITSVEEKKVAMRVSSASDCIVGRYQFYVDTCRGNQQNAVDSYRFKNPDDIYILFNPWSPADNVYLEDEDERQHHCLSETGRIWLGTVGKFCVRPWNFAQFDDVCLMAALALMDKSELGDQARGCPIRVVRALCRAINNNERDGGVLVGNWSGKYDDGMAPYAWNGSAAILEEFLKKRKGVKFGQCWTFSAVATTIFRTLGIPTRCVTNFKSAHDSDYSGPVDAYWSPEGKPRKLYDDAIWDFHVWNESWFKRPDLPPGYDGWQAYDATPQEVSEGVFTCGPAPVKGIREGDLHLGYDTKFLFSEIHGDRVHWVLDSMGNMTPFAVEKNAVGRSISTKAVNTISRDDLTQHYKYPDGSPELAACMEKAKKHALRSLPEIPAPSKSDIDFTFTGEGYRTGDVSASLRIKNNSASSRIISVHLCAAAAYYTGVPANDLKENSNNAQLEPHAETVVSLSLKCNEYVNNRDPDAHIVMYCKAIVKETNQRYITRETFWLDKPHLDLKSDTRVPIGKAFDVLVKFTNTLTIPLTGGHLNIEGPGMQRVPSIKIKKAIAPGEEFRETVQLKARRIGRKEVIANFYCKQIVDITGVIEVDVVEESKAS
;
A
#
# COMPACT_ATOMS: atom_id res chain seq x y z
N MET A 1 43.91 48.28 -16.11
CA MET A 1 44.10 47.04 -15.31
C MET A 1 43.29 47.16 -14.02
N ALA A 2 42.20 46.40 -13.91
CA ALA A 2 41.54 46.09 -12.64
C ALA A 2 40.60 44.90 -12.88
N SER A 3 41.07 43.71 -12.49
CA SER A 3 40.34 42.45 -12.57
C SER A 3 39.18 42.44 -11.56
N LYS A 4 37.94 42.35 -12.03
CA LYS A 4 36.78 42.07 -11.17
C LYS A 4 36.78 40.58 -10.77
N PRO A 5 36.46 40.24 -9.51
CA PRO A 5 36.47 38.86 -9.05
C PRO A 5 35.24 38.10 -9.58
N VAL A 6 35.50 36.88 -10.05
CA VAL A 6 34.48 35.89 -10.43
C VAL A 6 33.66 35.55 -9.19
N LYS A 7 32.36 35.88 -9.21
CA LYS A 7 31.41 35.40 -8.21
C LYS A 7 31.32 33.88 -8.32
N SER A 8 31.78 33.16 -7.30
CA SER A 8 31.54 31.73 -7.14
C SER A 8 30.03 31.49 -7.14
N LEU A 9 29.54 30.69 -8.09
CA LEU A 9 28.20 30.10 -8.06
C LEU A 9 28.02 29.41 -6.71
N SER A 10 27.17 29.96 -5.84
CA SER A 10 26.84 29.29 -4.59
C SER A 10 26.08 28.01 -4.97
N ARG A 11 26.71 26.86 -4.69
CA ARG A 11 26.06 25.57 -4.76
C ARG A 11 24.94 25.61 -3.73
N ARG A 12 23.68 25.80 -4.18
CA ARG A 12 22.52 25.55 -3.32
C ARG A 12 22.65 24.10 -2.86
N THR A 13 22.95 23.90 -1.58
CA THR A 13 22.92 22.58 -0.95
C THR A 13 21.57 21.94 -1.25
N SER A 14 21.59 20.73 -1.80
CA SER A 14 20.36 20.03 -2.16
C SER A 14 19.53 19.77 -0.90
N PHE A 15 18.21 19.67 -1.04
CA PHE A 15 17.32 19.27 0.05
C PHE A 15 17.82 17.96 0.72
N THR A 16 18.39 17.06 -0.09
CA THR A 16 19.03 15.80 0.26
C THR A 16 20.24 15.98 1.19
N GLU A 17 21.12 16.96 0.95
CA GLU A 17 22.28 17.26 1.81
C GLU A 17 21.87 17.89 3.16
N LYS A 18 20.80 18.70 3.16
CA LYS A 18 20.27 19.32 4.40
C LYS A 18 19.56 18.31 5.30
N PHE A 19 18.98 17.25 4.74
CA PHE A 19 18.27 16.23 5.50
C PHE A 19 19.16 15.09 6.01
N ALA A 20 20.25 14.78 5.30
CA ALA A 20 21.25 13.80 5.76
C ALA A 20 21.85 14.15 7.14
N SER A 21 21.95 15.44 7.48
CA SER A 21 22.37 15.90 8.83
C SER A 21 21.21 16.08 9.83
N TYR A 22 19.95 16.09 9.37
CA TYR A 22 18.76 16.43 10.17
C TYR A 22 18.19 15.25 10.97
N TYR A 23 18.64 14.02 10.70
CA TYR A 23 18.12 12.79 11.32
C TYR A 23 18.41 12.65 12.82
N GLY A 24 19.32 13.46 13.39
CA GLY A 24 19.68 13.41 14.80
C GLY A 24 18.58 13.87 15.78
N ASN A 25 17.57 14.61 15.31
CA ASN A 25 16.54 15.24 16.16
C ASN A 25 15.14 14.58 16.10
N ILE A 26 15.00 13.45 15.39
CA ILE A 26 13.69 12.83 15.11
C ILE A 26 13.03 12.25 16.37
N ARG A 27 13.81 11.89 17.39
CA ARG A 27 13.30 11.11 18.53
C ARG A 27 12.54 11.94 19.58
N GLY A 28 12.94 13.19 19.80
CA GLY A 28 12.36 14.04 20.86
C GLY A 28 11.03 14.70 20.52
N LEU A 29 10.71 14.84 19.23
CA LEU A 29 9.51 15.57 18.76
C LEU A 29 8.29 14.67 18.50
N LEU A 30 8.46 13.35 18.51
CA LEU A 30 7.44 12.38 18.09
C LEU A 30 6.83 11.56 19.23
N LEU A 31 7.39 11.63 20.44
CA LEU A 31 6.87 10.97 21.62
C LEU A 31 6.24 12.02 22.54
N GLY A 32 4.97 11.83 22.91
CA GLY A 32 4.26 12.74 23.81
C GLY A 32 5.08 13.01 25.06
N SER A 33 5.30 14.29 25.37
CA SER A 33 6.28 14.75 26.36
C SER A 33 5.95 14.41 27.82
N ASN A 34 4.87 13.67 28.10
CA ASN A 34 4.28 13.56 29.45
C ASN A 34 4.03 12.11 29.93
N LEU A 35 4.62 11.08 29.31
CA LEU A 35 4.57 9.74 29.89
C LEU A 35 5.68 9.61 30.93
N ILE A 36 5.33 9.32 32.19
CA ILE A 36 6.25 8.99 33.29
C ILE A 36 6.15 7.47 33.51
N GLY A 37 6.88 6.71 32.71
CA GLY A 37 7.06 5.26 32.90
C GLY A 37 8.54 4.91 32.77
N ARG A 38 8.93 3.65 32.94
CA ARG A 38 10.34 3.21 32.75
C ARG A 38 10.96 3.57 31.38
N ARG A 39 10.16 4.07 30.43
CA ARG A 39 10.60 4.57 29.11
C ARG A 39 11.08 6.02 29.11
N SER A 40 10.87 6.81 30.17
CA SER A 40 11.11 8.27 30.20
C SER A 40 12.55 8.69 30.46
N ALA A 41 13.48 7.75 30.59
CA ALA A 41 14.89 8.06 30.82
C ALA A 41 15.72 7.65 29.60
N CYS A 42 15.86 8.53 28.61
CA CYS A 42 17.00 8.63 27.68
C CYS A 42 16.72 9.74 26.64
N ASN A 43 16.36 10.96 27.10
CA ASN A 43 16.37 12.14 26.21
C ASN A 43 17.78 12.72 26.04
N GLU A 44 18.73 12.26 26.84
CA GLU A 44 20.16 12.41 26.61
C GLU A 44 20.74 11.01 26.46
N ASN A 45 21.66 10.82 25.52
CA ASN A 45 22.34 9.56 25.32
C ASN A 45 23.38 9.35 26.43
N LEU A 46 22.94 9.28 27.70
CA LEU A 46 23.78 9.00 28.87
C LEU A 46 24.58 7.70 28.70
N PHE A 47 24.04 6.78 27.89
CA PHE A 47 24.74 5.56 27.47
C PHE A 47 25.98 5.81 26.60
N SER A 48 26.11 6.93 25.87
CA SER A 48 27.34 7.20 25.10
C SER A 48 28.54 7.59 25.98
N GLU A 49 28.28 8.04 27.22
CA GLU A 49 29.32 8.37 28.19
C GLU A 49 29.68 7.16 29.06
N GLU A 50 28.70 6.35 29.50
CA GLU A 50 28.95 5.14 30.31
C GLU A 50 29.33 3.90 29.47
N ALA A 51 28.82 3.76 28.24
CA ALA A 51 29.27 2.71 27.34
C ALA A 51 30.56 3.17 26.67
N GLN A 52 31.68 2.75 27.24
CA GLN A 52 33.03 2.76 26.64
C GLN A 52 33.12 1.99 25.29
N LEU A 53 32.00 1.71 24.62
CA LEU A 53 31.94 1.05 23.32
C LEU A 53 32.30 1.99 22.17
N THR A 54 32.24 3.32 22.35
CA THR A 54 32.57 4.32 21.30
C THR A 54 33.79 5.19 21.60
N ALA A 55 34.25 5.29 22.84
CA ALA A 55 35.37 6.16 23.24
C ALA A 55 36.68 5.36 23.36
N PHE A 56 37.75 5.84 22.71
CA PHE A 56 39.14 5.45 23.01
C PHE A 56 40.02 6.68 23.21
N LYS A 57 40.98 6.56 24.14
CA LYS A 57 41.95 7.60 24.49
C LYS A 57 42.76 8.05 23.27
N LYS A 58 42.89 9.36 23.16
CA LYS A 58 43.52 10.07 22.05
C LYS A 58 44.96 10.42 22.41
N GLU A 59 45.79 9.43 22.72
CA GLU A 59 47.23 9.66 22.87
C GLU A 59 47.93 9.26 21.56
N LYS A 60 48.70 10.21 21.03
CA LYS A 60 49.44 10.07 19.78
C LYS A 60 50.68 9.21 20.06
N GLU A 61 50.60 7.94 19.72
CA GLU A 61 51.81 7.11 19.64
C GLU A 61 52.26 6.94 18.19
N GLU A 62 53.57 6.94 17.99
CA GLU A 62 54.24 6.71 16.71
C GLU A 62 54.20 5.20 16.40
N GLY A 63 53.53 4.80 15.30
CA GLY A 63 53.53 3.41 14.81
C GLY A 63 52.16 2.75 14.63
N GLN A 64 51.09 3.35 15.13
CA GLN A 64 49.72 2.88 14.98
C GLN A 64 49.25 2.98 13.51
N LEU A 65 48.59 1.94 12.99
CA LEU A 65 47.97 1.97 11.66
C LEU A 65 46.70 2.83 11.70
N ARG A 66 46.55 3.86 10.85
CA ARG A 66 45.37 4.73 10.88
C ARG A 66 44.71 4.87 9.51
N PRO A 67 43.40 4.59 9.39
CA PRO A 67 42.65 4.90 8.17
C PRO A 67 42.66 6.40 7.90
N ARG A 68 43.08 6.80 6.69
CA ARG A 68 42.95 8.16 6.15
C ARG A 68 41.65 8.35 5.38
N SER A 69 41.25 7.33 4.62
CA SER A 69 39.99 7.33 3.88
C SER A 69 39.44 5.92 3.73
N VAL A 70 38.12 5.86 3.60
CA VAL A 70 37.36 4.64 3.30
C VAL A 70 36.55 4.91 2.05
N ASP A 71 36.79 4.14 1.00
CA ASP A 71 35.97 4.13 -0.21
C ASP A 71 35.06 2.90 -0.19
N LEU A 72 33.77 3.16 -0.03
CA LEU A 72 32.71 2.16 0.07
C LEU A 72 32.30 1.54 -1.29
N GLN A 73 33.06 1.79 -2.37
CA GLN A 73 32.81 1.25 -3.72
C GLN A 73 31.35 1.41 -4.16
N ARG A 74 30.77 2.60 -3.92
CA ARG A 74 29.32 2.83 -3.97
C ARG A 74 28.67 2.38 -5.27
N ASN A 75 29.26 2.71 -6.42
CA ASN A 75 28.65 2.42 -7.71
C ASN A 75 28.59 0.91 -7.98
N VAL A 76 29.71 0.21 -7.79
CA VAL A 76 29.82 -1.26 -7.99
C VAL A 76 28.91 -1.99 -7.02
N ASN A 77 28.97 -1.63 -5.73
CA ASN A 77 28.16 -2.27 -4.71
C ASN A 77 26.67 -2.01 -4.93
N ARG A 78 26.25 -0.78 -5.23
CA ARG A 78 24.82 -0.49 -5.44
C ARG A 78 24.28 -1.17 -6.70
N TYR A 79 25.07 -1.27 -7.75
CA TYR A 79 24.69 -2.05 -8.93
C TYR A 79 24.55 -3.54 -8.57
N GLY A 80 25.56 -4.12 -7.93
CA GLY A 80 25.55 -5.51 -7.48
C GLY A 80 24.40 -5.84 -6.52
N HIS A 81 23.98 -4.91 -5.67
CA HIS A 81 22.90 -5.11 -4.71
C HIS A 81 21.51 -4.70 -5.23
N ARG A 82 21.39 -4.26 -6.50
CA ARG A 82 20.13 -3.75 -7.07
C ARG A 82 19.53 -2.62 -6.23
N THR A 83 20.38 -1.68 -5.85
CA THR A 83 20.06 -0.48 -5.06
C THR A 83 20.59 0.80 -5.73
N ASN A 84 21.04 0.73 -6.98
CA ASN A 84 21.53 1.87 -7.76
C ASN A 84 20.45 2.90 -8.11
N GLN A 85 19.17 2.52 -8.07
CA GLN A 85 18.06 3.42 -8.42
C GLN A 85 17.66 4.40 -7.31
N TYR A 86 17.97 4.09 -6.04
CA TYR A 86 17.64 4.97 -4.90
C TYR A 86 18.31 6.34 -5.08
N GLU A 87 17.57 7.43 -4.87
CA GLU A 87 18.13 8.78 -5.07
C GLU A 87 19.06 9.22 -3.92
N LEU A 88 19.08 8.49 -2.80
CA LEU A 88 19.98 8.76 -1.69
C LEU A 88 21.46 8.46 -2.07
N PRO A 89 22.41 9.33 -1.65
CA PRO A 89 23.82 9.21 -2.02
C PRO A 89 24.59 8.14 -1.22
N ASN A 90 24.05 7.70 -0.08
CA ASN A 90 24.69 6.72 0.80
C ASN A 90 24.87 5.35 0.12
N LEU A 91 25.76 4.53 0.70
CA LEU A 91 25.82 3.11 0.33
C LEU A 91 24.56 2.42 0.87
N ILE A 92 23.80 1.78 -0.03
CA ILE A 92 22.62 0.98 0.30
C ILE A 92 22.88 -0.44 -0.17
N LEU A 93 22.82 -1.39 0.76
CA LEU A 93 23.08 -2.80 0.54
C LEU A 93 21.84 -3.61 0.83
N ARG A 94 21.86 -4.87 0.40
CA ARG A 94 20.93 -5.91 0.81
C ARG A 94 21.68 -6.94 1.63
N ARG A 95 21.10 -7.37 2.75
CA ARG A 95 21.75 -8.29 3.69
C ARG A 95 22.12 -9.63 3.05
N GLY A 96 23.09 -10.32 3.62
CA GLY A 96 23.53 -11.64 3.17
C GLY A 96 24.37 -11.67 1.89
N GLN A 97 24.44 -10.57 1.14
CA GLN A 97 25.24 -10.47 -0.08
C GLN A 97 26.59 -9.78 0.19
N PRO A 98 27.72 -10.30 -0.35
CA PRO A 98 29.02 -9.65 -0.22
C PRO A 98 29.17 -8.35 -1.01
N PHE A 99 29.97 -7.42 -0.49
CA PHE A 99 30.26 -6.09 -1.05
C PHE A 99 31.74 -5.69 -0.83
N GLU A 100 32.23 -4.72 -1.59
CA GLU A 100 33.63 -4.29 -1.57
C GLU A 100 33.87 -3.00 -0.77
N ILE A 101 35.00 -2.92 -0.07
CA ILE A 101 35.46 -1.71 0.62
C ILE A 101 36.96 -1.56 0.39
N HIS A 102 37.41 -0.34 0.10
CA HIS A 102 38.84 0.01 0.03
C HIS A 102 39.20 0.98 1.16
N ILE A 103 40.25 0.67 1.89
CA ILE A 103 40.75 1.50 2.99
C ILE A 103 42.16 1.96 2.66
N VAL A 104 42.40 3.27 2.73
CA VAL A 104 43.75 3.84 2.59
C VAL A 104 44.23 4.25 3.97
N PHE A 105 45.40 3.74 4.36
CA PHE A 105 46.04 4.01 5.65
C PHE A 105 47.13 5.08 5.54
N ASP A 106 47.63 5.57 6.66
CA ASP A 106 48.73 6.53 6.74
C ASP A 106 50.12 5.91 6.52
N ARG A 107 50.26 4.62 6.85
CA ARG A 107 51.43 3.78 6.57
C ARG A 107 51.04 2.47 5.88
N ASN A 108 52.04 1.68 5.50
CA ASN A 108 51.82 0.38 4.87
C ASN A 108 51.15 -0.57 5.87
N PHE A 109 50.21 -1.38 5.36
CA PHE A 109 49.57 -2.43 6.13
C PHE A 109 50.48 -3.66 6.20
N VAL A 110 50.74 -4.15 7.40
CA VAL A 110 51.58 -5.33 7.64
C VAL A 110 50.71 -6.46 8.20
N PRO A 111 50.29 -7.44 7.38
CA PRO A 111 49.31 -8.46 7.79
C PRO A 111 49.68 -9.30 9.02
N SER A 112 50.98 -9.41 9.35
CA SER A 112 51.48 -10.13 10.51
C SER A 112 51.46 -9.33 11.81
N GLU A 113 51.39 -7.99 11.74
CA GLU A 113 51.46 -7.09 12.89
C GLU A 113 50.17 -6.32 13.12
N ASP A 114 49.43 -6.07 12.04
CA ASP A 114 48.24 -5.22 12.02
C ASP A 114 46.96 -6.07 11.91
N THR A 115 46.01 -5.80 12.78
CA THR A 115 44.67 -6.36 12.73
C THR A 115 43.66 -5.27 12.38
N ILE A 116 42.74 -5.55 11.47
CA ILE A 116 41.60 -4.70 11.13
C ILE A 116 40.32 -5.36 11.68
N VAL A 117 39.47 -4.59 12.34
CA VAL A 117 38.12 -5.02 12.75
C VAL A 117 37.14 -3.97 12.26
N LEU A 118 36.19 -4.37 11.42
CA LEU A 118 35.14 -3.45 11.00
C LEU A 118 34.01 -3.50 12.03
N LYS A 119 33.41 -2.35 12.35
CA LYS A 119 32.26 -2.29 13.27
C LYS A 119 31.07 -1.62 12.62
N PHE A 120 29.95 -2.33 12.64
CA PHE A 120 28.64 -1.86 12.20
C PHE A 120 27.78 -1.61 13.44
N VAL A 121 27.33 -0.38 13.62
CA VAL A 121 26.59 0.06 14.81
C VAL A 121 25.24 0.61 14.41
N THR A 122 24.15 0.07 14.96
CA THR A 122 22.77 0.48 14.67
C THR A 122 21.94 0.57 15.95
N GLY A 123 20.71 1.05 15.84
CA GLY A 123 19.79 1.19 16.95
C GLY A 123 20.14 2.35 17.89
N SER A 124 19.29 2.53 18.89
CA SER A 124 19.39 3.67 19.81
C SER A 124 20.18 3.39 21.09
N ARG A 125 20.31 2.11 21.45
CA ARG A 125 21.13 1.63 22.57
C ARG A 125 21.98 0.47 22.07
N PRO A 126 23.05 0.79 21.31
CA PRO A 126 23.85 -0.21 20.61
C PRO A 126 24.56 -1.13 21.60
N LEU A 127 24.36 -2.45 21.46
CA LEU A 127 24.91 -3.50 22.30
C LEU A 127 25.24 -4.72 21.44
N GLN A 128 26.42 -5.31 21.64
CA GLN A 128 26.84 -6.51 20.92
C GLN A 128 25.94 -7.72 21.24
N SER A 129 25.51 -7.86 22.50
CA SER A 129 24.58 -8.92 22.94
C SER A 129 23.20 -8.85 22.28
N LYS A 130 22.86 -7.72 21.66
CA LYS A 130 21.62 -7.52 20.90
C LYS A 130 21.84 -7.49 19.39
N GLY A 131 23.05 -7.74 18.91
CA GLY A 131 23.39 -7.65 17.49
C GLY A 131 23.33 -6.24 16.91
N THR A 132 23.18 -5.20 17.74
CA THR A 132 23.17 -3.79 17.31
C THR A 132 24.57 -3.17 17.27
N VAL A 133 25.58 -3.88 17.78
CA VAL A 133 27.01 -3.67 17.48
C VAL A 133 27.55 -4.97 16.91
N VAL A 134 27.98 -4.95 15.66
CA VAL A 134 28.56 -6.11 14.99
C VAL A 134 30.03 -5.84 14.71
N SER A 135 30.91 -6.63 15.32
CA SER A 135 32.34 -6.66 15.00
C SER A 135 32.59 -7.70 13.92
N VAL A 136 33.15 -7.26 12.80
CA VAL A 136 33.40 -8.08 11.62
C VAL A 136 34.91 -8.28 11.51
N ASN A 137 35.34 -9.53 11.65
CA ASN A 137 36.74 -9.93 11.65
C ASN A 137 37.14 -10.58 10.32
N ARG A 138 38.45 -10.68 10.09
CA ARG A 138 39.00 -11.39 8.94
C ARG A 138 38.67 -12.88 9.04
N VAL A 139 38.21 -13.47 7.95
CA VAL A 139 37.99 -14.91 7.80
C VAL A 139 38.93 -15.50 6.74
N GLN A 140 39.15 -16.80 6.79
CA GLN A 140 39.96 -17.51 5.78
C GLN A 140 39.22 -17.62 4.44
N GLU A 141 37.92 -17.89 4.50
CA GLU A 141 37.04 -18.00 3.35
C GLU A 141 35.78 -17.19 3.63
N LEU A 142 35.49 -16.19 2.78
CA LEU A 142 34.29 -15.38 2.93
C LEU A 142 33.06 -16.14 2.46
N LYS A 143 32.20 -16.52 3.41
CA LYS A 143 30.89 -17.10 3.11
C LYS A 143 29.83 -16.00 3.01
N SER A 144 29.00 -16.09 1.98
CA SER A 144 27.76 -15.29 1.90
C SER A 144 26.86 -15.62 3.10
N ASN A 145 26.01 -14.67 3.49
CA ASN A 145 25.04 -14.83 4.59
C ASN A 145 25.65 -14.95 6.00
N GLN A 146 26.94 -14.64 6.16
CA GLN A 146 27.60 -14.53 7.45
C GLN A 146 28.40 -13.23 7.53
N TRP A 147 28.55 -12.69 8.75
CA TRP A 147 29.44 -11.56 8.99
C TRP A 147 30.90 -12.02 8.92
N GLY A 148 31.66 -11.42 8.02
CA GLY A 148 33.09 -11.64 7.87
C GLY A 148 33.66 -10.73 6.79
N TYR A 149 34.97 -10.62 6.74
CA TYR A 149 35.64 -10.04 5.58
C TYR A 149 36.88 -10.84 5.18
N GLU A 150 37.22 -10.78 3.90
CA GLU A 150 38.50 -11.25 3.37
C GLU A 150 39.25 -10.08 2.73
N ILE A 151 40.58 -10.12 2.78
CA ILE A 151 41.42 -9.13 2.10
C ILE A 151 41.65 -9.63 0.68
N THR A 152 41.23 -8.84 -0.31
CA THR A 152 41.34 -9.18 -1.74
C THR A 152 42.64 -8.66 -2.34
N SER A 153 43.14 -7.51 -1.91
CA SER A 153 44.47 -7.01 -2.30
C SER A 153 45.09 -6.09 -1.25
N VAL A 154 46.41 -6.03 -1.24
CA VAL A 154 47.21 -5.09 -0.44
C VAL A 154 48.20 -4.40 -1.37
N GLU A 155 48.04 -3.08 -1.53
CA GLU A 155 48.89 -2.21 -2.33
C GLU A 155 49.49 -1.15 -1.40
N GLU A 156 50.63 -1.48 -0.76
CA GLU A 156 51.30 -0.65 0.25
C GLU A 156 50.35 -0.19 1.38
N LYS A 157 49.80 1.03 1.25
CA LYS A 157 48.90 1.68 2.22
C LYS A 157 47.42 1.42 1.93
N LYS A 158 47.09 0.86 0.77
CA LYS A 158 45.72 0.59 0.35
C LYS A 158 45.40 -0.88 0.54
N VAL A 159 44.32 -1.16 1.26
CA VAL A 159 43.79 -2.51 1.47
C VAL A 159 42.41 -2.58 0.86
N ALA A 160 42.24 -3.48 -0.12
CA ALA A 160 40.95 -3.85 -0.64
C ALA A 160 40.43 -5.08 0.09
N MET A 161 39.14 -5.07 0.43
CA MET A 161 38.50 -6.17 1.12
C MET A 161 37.09 -6.40 0.61
N ARG A 162 36.67 -7.65 0.69
CA ARG A 162 35.29 -8.07 0.45
C ARG A 162 34.65 -8.40 1.79
N VAL A 163 33.49 -7.82 2.06
CA VAL A 163 32.76 -7.93 3.32
C VAL A 163 31.42 -8.60 3.05
N SER A 164 30.97 -9.46 3.95
CA SER A 164 29.63 -10.04 3.92
C SER A 164 28.89 -9.73 5.21
N SER A 165 27.57 -9.61 5.12
CA SER A 165 26.66 -9.49 6.26
C SER A 165 25.91 -10.80 6.48
N ALA A 166 25.40 -11.03 7.70
CA ALA A 166 24.49 -12.15 7.94
C ALA A 166 23.14 -11.95 7.22
N SER A 167 22.50 -13.03 6.74
CA SER A 167 21.20 -12.94 6.04
C SER A 167 20.03 -12.58 6.95
N ASP A 168 20.21 -12.64 8.26
CA ASP A 168 19.23 -12.27 9.28
C ASP A 168 19.56 -10.95 9.99
N CYS A 169 20.59 -10.22 9.52
CA CYS A 169 21.01 -8.99 10.18
C CYS A 169 19.89 -7.93 10.19
N ILE A 170 19.99 -7.02 11.16
CA ILE A 170 19.04 -5.93 11.37
C ILE A 170 18.95 -5.07 10.09
N VAL A 171 17.74 -4.75 9.66
CA VAL A 171 17.50 -3.82 8.54
C VAL A 171 17.44 -2.39 9.08
N GLY A 172 18.15 -1.48 8.40
CA GLY A 172 18.18 -0.08 8.77
C GLY A 172 19.52 0.60 8.53
N ARG A 173 19.74 1.68 9.29
CA ARG A 173 20.91 2.55 9.21
C ARG A 173 22.03 2.07 10.13
N TYR A 174 23.24 2.00 9.61
CA TYR A 174 24.45 1.61 10.33
C TYR A 174 25.49 2.72 10.28
N GLN A 175 25.99 3.10 11.45
CA GLN A 175 27.27 3.80 11.55
C GLN A 175 28.40 2.79 11.32
N PHE A 176 29.40 3.20 10.55
CA PHE A 176 30.51 2.34 10.17
C PHE A 176 31.82 2.83 10.79
N TYR A 177 32.55 1.92 11.41
CA TYR A 177 33.84 2.18 12.03
C TYR A 177 34.89 1.17 11.57
N VAL A 178 36.13 1.62 11.53
CA VAL A 178 37.30 0.77 11.28
C VAL A 178 38.18 0.86 12.51
N ASP A 179 38.23 -0.25 13.26
CA ASP A 179 39.16 -0.43 14.36
C ASP A 179 40.43 -1.10 13.82
N THR A 180 41.58 -0.62 14.28
CA THR A 180 42.88 -1.20 13.95
C THR A 180 43.66 -1.42 15.22
N CYS A 181 44.37 -2.54 15.32
CA CYS A 181 45.19 -2.89 16.45
C CYS A 181 46.58 -3.33 15.96
N ARG A 182 47.64 -2.89 16.64
CA ARG A 182 48.99 -3.42 16.45
C ARG A 182 49.43 -4.19 17.69
N GLY A 183 50.02 -5.37 17.51
CA GLY A 183 50.63 -6.12 18.61
C GLY A 183 52.07 -5.69 18.85
N ASN A 184 52.41 -5.21 20.06
CA ASN A 184 53.80 -4.94 20.46
C ASN A 184 54.40 -6.13 21.25
N GLN A 185 55.73 -6.25 21.27
CA GLN A 185 56.49 -7.32 21.95
C GLN A 185 56.29 -7.39 23.49
N GLN A 186 55.54 -6.45 24.09
CA GLN A 186 55.30 -6.33 25.54
C GLN A 186 53.81 -6.48 25.95
N ASN A 187 52.94 -7.05 25.09
CA ASN A 187 51.49 -7.24 25.34
C ASN A 187 50.65 -5.95 25.46
N ALA A 188 51.20 -4.77 25.14
CA ALA A 188 50.40 -3.56 24.93
C ALA A 188 49.83 -3.56 23.49
N VAL A 189 48.54 -3.24 23.35
CA VAL A 189 47.82 -3.19 22.05
C VAL A 189 47.50 -1.75 21.70
N ASP A 190 48.16 -1.23 20.66
CA ASP A 190 47.91 0.14 20.19
C ASP A 190 46.66 0.11 19.29
N SER A 191 45.53 0.55 19.83
CA SER A 191 44.22 0.50 19.12
C SER A 191 43.75 1.86 18.62
N TYR A 192 43.40 1.97 17.34
CA TYR A 192 42.81 3.18 16.73
C TYR A 192 41.41 2.89 16.21
N ARG A 193 40.50 3.87 16.37
CA ARG A 193 39.17 3.83 15.77
C ARG A 193 38.97 4.99 14.82
N PHE A 194 38.63 4.67 13.57
CA PHE A 194 38.15 5.61 12.58
C PHE A 194 36.62 5.50 12.44
N LYS A 195 35.91 6.62 12.47
CA LYS A 195 34.48 6.67 12.12
C LYS A 195 34.34 7.14 10.68
N ASN A 196 33.70 6.34 9.83
CA ASN A 196 33.35 6.77 8.49
C ASN A 196 32.29 7.89 8.55
N PRO A 197 32.42 8.97 7.77
CA PRO A 197 31.47 10.08 7.82
C PRO A 197 30.07 9.70 7.33
N ASP A 198 29.98 8.75 6.41
CA ASP A 198 28.72 8.33 5.80
C ASP A 198 28.17 7.08 6.48
N ASP A 199 26.87 7.09 6.77
CA ASP A 199 26.15 5.90 7.21
C ASP A 199 25.93 4.92 6.03
N ILE A 200 25.87 3.63 6.35
CA ILE A 200 25.54 2.53 5.44
C ILE A 200 24.11 2.05 5.74
N TYR A 201 23.29 1.85 4.72
CA TYR A 201 21.96 1.26 4.87
C TYR A 201 21.98 -0.20 4.45
N ILE A 202 21.37 -1.07 5.24
CA ILE A 202 21.20 -2.49 4.90
C ILE A 202 19.71 -2.82 4.86
N LEU A 203 19.25 -3.38 3.75
CA LEU A 203 17.86 -3.73 3.44
C LEU A 203 17.64 -5.25 3.39
N PHE A 204 16.38 -5.67 3.32
CA PHE A 204 16.02 -7.07 3.03
C PHE A 204 16.49 -7.48 1.63
N ASN A 205 16.77 -8.78 1.45
CA ASN A 205 17.35 -9.32 0.24
C ASN A 205 16.50 -10.43 -0.42
N PRO A 206 15.59 -10.07 -1.34
CA PRO A 206 14.77 -11.08 -2.02
C PRO A 206 15.55 -11.91 -3.05
N TRP A 207 16.81 -11.59 -3.33
CA TRP A 207 17.71 -12.38 -4.20
C TRP A 207 18.58 -13.38 -3.44
N SER A 208 18.59 -13.38 -2.10
CA SER A 208 19.38 -14.36 -1.32
C SER A 208 18.51 -15.51 -0.82
N PRO A 209 18.77 -16.78 -1.22
CA PRO A 209 18.02 -17.95 -0.73
C PRO A 209 18.01 -18.13 0.79
N ALA A 210 19.00 -17.56 1.48
CA ALA A 210 19.12 -17.60 2.93
C ALA A 210 18.33 -16.49 3.65
N ASP A 211 17.76 -15.53 2.92
CA ASP A 211 16.88 -14.51 3.48
C ASP A 211 15.43 -15.05 3.56
N ASN A 212 14.71 -14.64 4.61
CA ASN A 212 13.29 -14.97 4.76
C ASN A 212 12.40 -14.33 3.69
N VAL A 213 12.84 -13.27 3.01
CA VAL A 213 12.09 -12.63 1.91
C VAL A 213 12.47 -13.15 0.52
N TYR A 214 13.26 -14.23 0.44
CA TYR A 214 13.67 -14.80 -0.84
C TYR A 214 12.49 -15.19 -1.71
N LEU A 215 12.42 -14.63 -2.91
CA LEU A 215 11.40 -14.93 -3.92
C LEU A 215 12.15 -15.49 -5.13
N GLU A 216 11.94 -16.76 -5.48
CA GLU A 216 12.79 -17.51 -6.41
C GLU A 216 12.77 -16.95 -7.84
N ASP A 217 11.59 -16.58 -8.32
CA ASP A 217 11.36 -16.12 -9.69
C ASP A 217 11.88 -14.68 -9.90
N GLU A 218 12.61 -14.45 -11.00
CA GLU A 218 13.22 -13.14 -11.28
C GLU A 218 12.20 -12.11 -11.73
N ASP A 219 11.20 -12.49 -12.53
CA ASP A 219 10.17 -11.58 -13.01
C ASP A 219 9.28 -11.08 -11.86
N GLU A 220 8.97 -11.96 -10.93
CA GLU A 220 8.31 -11.66 -9.65
C GLU A 220 9.15 -10.69 -8.81
N ARG A 221 10.49 -10.87 -8.70
CA ARG A 221 11.37 -9.90 -8.00
C ARG A 221 11.39 -8.55 -8.71
N GLN A 222 11.47 -8.53 -10.04
CA GLN A 222 11.40 -7.29 -10.82
C GLN A 222 10.08 -6.57 -10.57
N HIS A 223 8.96 -7.29 -10.60
CA HIS A 223 7.62 -6.73 -10.43
C HIS A 223 7.34 -6.29 -8.97
N HIS A 224 7.62 -7.14 -7.99
CA HIS A 224 7.23 -6.94 -6.59
C HIS A 224 8.24 -6.17 -5.75
N CYS A 225 9.45 -5.91 -6.26
CA CYS A 225 10.46 -5.09 -5.59
C CYS A 225 10.91 -3.87 -6.39
N LEU A 226 11.15 -4.02 -7.70
CA LEU A 226 11.81 -2.99 -8.51
C LEU A 226 10.85 -2.13 -9.35
N SER A 227 9.66 -2.62 -9.70
CA SER A 227 8.66 -1.84 -10.42
C SER A 227 8.18 -0.66 -9.59
N GLU A 228 8.34 0.56 -10.12
CA GLU A 228 7.97 1.81 -9.45
C GLU A 228 6.53 2.25 -9.71
N THR A 229 5.83 1.59 -10.62
CA THR A 229 4.43 1.85 -10.91
C THR A 229 3.56 0.62 -10.68
N GLY A 230 2.30 0.90 -10.39
CA GLY A 230 1.27 -0.09 -10.11
C GLY A 230 0.00 0.18 -10.89
N ARG A 231 -0.94 -0.74 -10.71
CA ARG A 231 -2.32 -0.64 -11.13
C ARG A 231 -3.13 -1.15 -9.94
N ILE A 232 -4.21 -0.47 -9.59
CA ILE A 232 -5.08 -0.81 -8.47
C ILE A 232 -6.50 -0.93 -9.04
N TRP A 233 -7.12 -2.08 -8.80
CA TRP A 233 -8.43 -2.39 -9.36
C TRP A 233 -9.48 -1.80 -8.42
N LEU A 234 -10.44 -1.07 -9.00
CA LEU A 234 -11.57 -0.42 -8.33
C LEU A 234 -12.85 -0.77 -9.10
N GLY A 235 -13.98 -0.17 -8.72
CA GLY A 235 -15.26 -0.37 -9.40
C GLY A 235 -16.01 -1.56 -8.84
N THR A 236 -16.69 -2.34 -9.69
CA THR A 236 -17.55 -3.45 -9.25
C THR A 236 -17.24 -4.74 -10.02
N VAL A 237 -17.73 -5.87 -9.49
CA VAL A 237 -17.67 -7.16 -10.17
C VAL A 237 -18.30 -7.02 -11.58
N GLY A 238 -17.52 -7.33 -12.62
CA GLY A 238 -17.96 -7.24 -14.02
C GLY A 238 -17.78 -5.86 -14.67
N LYS A 239 -17.49 -4.80 -13.90
CA LYS A 239 -17.16 -3.46 -14.40
C LYS A 239 -15.95 -2.91 -13.63
N PHE A 240 -14.80 -3.50 -13.90
CA PHE A 240 -13.54 -3.12 -13.26
C PHE A 240 -13.03 -1.77 -13.79
N CYS A 241 -12.62 -0.91 -12.88
CA CYS A 241 -11.87 0.30 -13.17
C CYS A 241 -10.41 0.09 -12.74
N VAL A 242 -9.46 0.65 -13.48
CA VAL A 242 -8.05 0.59 -13.10
C VAL A 242 -7.55 1.97 -12.73
N ARG A 243 -6.92 2.07 -11.56
CA ARG A 243 -6.20 3.25 -11.11
C ARG A 243 -4.69 3.00 -11.24
N PRO A 244 -3.99 3.66 -12.16
CA PRO A 244 -2.53 3.66 -12.14
C PRO A 244 -1.99 4.39 -10.91
N TRP A 245 -0.86 3.93 -10.38
CA TRP A 245 -0.24 4.53 -9.19
C TRP A 245 1.27 4.62 -9.30
N ASN A 246 1.84 5.76 -8.90
CA ASN A 246 3.28 5.95 -8.80
C ASN A 246 3.78 5.59 -7.39
N PHE A 247 4.34 4.39 -7.21
CA PHE A 247 4.93 3.98 -5.92
C PHE A 247 6.22 4.74 -5.63
N ALA A 248 7.07 4.94 -6.65
CA ALA A 248 8.31 5.70 -6.58
C ALA A 248 9.21 5.34 -5.38
N GLN A 249 9.30 4.06 -5.02
CA GLN A 249 10.00 3.58 -3.80
C GLN A 249 11.49 3.97 -3.72
N PHE A 250 12.08 4.37 -4.85
CA PHE A 250 13.46 4.79 -4.96
C PHE A 250 13.67 6.31 -4.87
N ASP A 251 12.61 7.11 -4.87
CA ASP A 251 12.72 8.54 -4.56
C ASP A 251 13.26 8.72 -3.13
N ASP A 252 14.09 9.74 -2.91
CA ASP A 252 14.85 9.92 -1.66
C ASP A 252 13.96 9.92 -0.40
N VAL A 253 12.79 10.54 -0.49
CA VAL A 253 11.79 10.63 0.60
C VAL A 253 11.27 9.26 1.05
N CYS A 254 11.25 8.26 0.17
CA CYS A 254 10.62 6.97 0.48
C CYS A 254 11.46 6.16 1.46
N LEU A 255 12.76 5.99 1.21
CA LEU A 255 13.66 5.31 2.16
C LEU A 255 13.78 6.08 3.46
N MET A 256 13.84 7.42 3.40
CA MET A 256 13.82 8.25 4.60
C MET A 256 12.54 8.06 5.41
N ALA A 257 11.37 7.96 4.78
CA ALA A 257 10.11 7.74 5.49
C ALA A 257 10.04 6.33 6.09
N ALA A 258 10.43 5.30 5.34
CA ALA A 258 10.42 3.92 5.81
C ALA A 258 11.30 3.72 7.06
N LEU A 259 12.52 4.27 7.05
CA LEU A 259 13.41 4.23 8.22
C LEU A 259 12.85 5.01 9.41
N ALA A 260 12.30 6.21 9.19
CA ALA A 260 11.67 7.00 10.25
C ALA A 260 10.47 6.28 10.88
N LEU A 261 9.69 5.56 10.07
CA LEU A 261 8.58 4.77 10.56
C LEU A 261 9.06 3.56 11.37
N MET A 262 10.13 2.89 10.96
CA MET A 262 10.74 1.85 11.79
C MET A 262 11.21 2.39 13.14
N ASP A 263 11.76 3.61 13.18
CA ASP A 263 12.13 4.27 14.42
C ASP A 263 10.93 4.64 15.30
N LYS A 264 9.80 5.02 14.69
CA LYS A 264 8.55 5.36 15.40
C LYS A 264 7.76 4.12 15.85
N SER A 265 7.86 3.01 15.14
CA SER A 265 7.02 1.81 15.29
C SER A 265 7.16 1.05 16.62
N GLU A 266 7.99 1.54 17.54
CA GLU A 266 8.35 0.89 18.81
C GLU A 266 8.92 -0.55 18.67
N LEU A 267 9.30 -0.94 17.45
CA LEU A 267 10.03 -2.18 17.19
C LEU A 267 11.37 -2.17 17.93
N GLY A 268 11.60 -3.20 18.75
CA GLY A 268 12.93 -3.48 19.27
C GLY A 268 13.92 -3.68 18.13
N ASP A 269 15.17 -3.23 18.29
CA ASP A 269 16.14 -3.18 17.20
C ASP A 269 16.34 -4.55 16.51
N GLN A 270 16.40 -5.65 17.26
CA GLN A 270 16.50 -7.02 16.72
C GLN A 270 15.30 -7.42 15.86
N ALA A 271 14.09 -6.98 16.23
CA ALA A 271 12.87 -7.33 15.50
C ALA A 271 12.85 -6.72 14.09
N ARG A 272 13.66 -5.69 13.82
CA ARG A 272 13.80 -5.09 12.48
C ARG A 272 14.46 -6.03 11.47
N GLY A 273 15.15 -7.09 11.91
CA GLY A 273 15.63 -8.16 11.02
C GLY A 273 14.55 -9.18 10.62
N CYS A 274 13.35 -9.11 11.20
CA CYS A 274 12.28 -10.08 10.97
C CYS A 274 11.15 -9.48 10.12
N PRO A 275 10.90 -9.97 8.89
CA PRO A 275 9.87 -9.39 8.02
C PRO A 275 8.47 -9.47 8.64
N ILE A 276 8.16 -10.54 9.40
CA ILE A 276 6.87 -10.70 10.11
C ILE A 276 6.61 -9.51 11.06
N ARG A 277 7.61 -9.18 11.89
CA ARG A 277 7.51 -8.11 12.89
C ARG A 277 7.51 -6.73 12.24
N VAL A 278 8.33 -6.55 11.20
CA VAL A 278 8.39 -5.31 10.41
C VAL A 278 7.05 -5.03 9.73
N VAL A 279 6.47 -6.01 9.04
CA VAL A 279 5.17 -5.86 8.37
C VAL A 279 4.08 -5.48 9.35
N ARG A 280 3.93 -6.23 10.45
CA ARG A 280 2.90 -5.94 11.47
C ARG A 280 3.05 -4.53 12.05
N ALA A 281 4.26 -4.14 12.45
CA ALA A 281 4.47 -2.85 13.10
C ALA A 281 4.34 -1.66 12.15
N LEU A 282 4.79 -1.78 10.90
CA LEU A 282 4.64 -0.72 9.91
C LEU A 282 3.20 -0.62 9.39
N CYS A 283 2.47 -1.74 9.32
CA CYS A 283 1.03 -1.75 9.04
C CYS A 283 0.27 -0.83 10.00
N ARG A 284 0.54 -0.95 11.31
CA ARG A 284 0.04 -0.01 12.33
C ARG A 284 0.51 1.42 12.10
N ALA A 285 1.79 1.64 11.82
CA ALA A 285 2.39 2.98 11.74
C ALA A 285 1.96 3.79 10.49
N ILE A 286 1.48 3.12 9.44
CA ILE A 286 0.95 3.75 8.23
C ILE A 286 -0.40 4.42 8.52
N ASN A 287 -1.23 3.77 9.31
CA ASN A 287 -2.52 4.27 9.75
C ASN A 287 -2.35 5.32 10.86
N ASN A 288 -2.82 6.55 10.63
CA ASN A 288 -2.84 7.58 11.67
C ASN A 288 -4.11 7.47 12.51
N ASN A 289 -3.93 7.06 13.77
CA ASN A 289 -4.98 7.10 14.80
C ASN A 289 -4.59 8.03 15.96
N GLU A 290 -5.55 8.41 16.80
CA GLU A 290 -5.34 9.36 17.91
C GLU A 290 -4.31 8.89 18.95
N ARG A 291 -4.16 7.58 19.11
CA ARG A 291 -3.28 6.96 20.14
C ARG A 291 -1.82 6.87 19.68
N ASP A 292 -1.59 6.52 18.42
CA ASP A 292 -0.29 6.14 17.89
C ASP A 292 0.28 7.20 16.92
N GLY A 293 -0.58 8.07 16.41
CA GLY A 293 -0.34 8.80 15.17
C GLY A 293 -0.01 7.85 14.02
N GLY A 294 0.49 8.38 12.90
CA GLY A 294 0.81 7.59 11.71
C GLY A 294 0.95 8.44 10.45
N VAL A 295 1.07 7.80 9.30
CA VAL A 295 1.30 8.49 8.02
C VAL A 295 0.04 9.13 7.48
N LEU A 296 -1.06 8.39 7.38
CA LEU A 296 -2.27 8.79 6.66
C LEU A 296 -3.50 8.83 7.57
N VAL A 297 -4.29 9.88 7.46
CA VAL A 297 -5.57 10.03 8.16
C VAL A 297 -6.70 9.55 7.25
N GLY A 298 -7.48 8.57 7.71
CA GLY A 298 -8.63 8.04 6.97
C GLY A 298 -9.81 9.02 6.96
N ASN A 299 -10.52 9.15 5.83
CA ASN A 299 -11.77 9.93 5.75
C ASN A 299 -12.68 9.44 4.61
N TRP A 300 -13.92 9.09 4.95
CA TRP A 300 -14.97 8.59 4.04
C TRP A 300 -16.22 9.48 4.01
N SER A 301 -16.15 10.68 4.58
CA SER A 301 -17.32 11.57 4.72
C SER A 301 -17.75 12.29 3.44
N GLY A 302 -17.00 12.15 2.34
CA GLY A 302 -17.15 12.96 1.11
C GLY A 302 -16.62 14.40 1.23
N LYS A 303 -16.24 14.83 2.45
CA LYS A 303 -15.79 16.22 2.73
C LYS A 303 -14.31 16.25 3.07
N TYR A 304 -13.55 17.01 2.28
CA TYR A 304 -12.08 17.02 2.31
C TYR A 304 -11.47 18.43 2.40
N ASP A 305 -12.22 19.43 2.87
CA ASP A 305 -11.84 20.86 2.78
C ASP A 305 -10.52 21.21 3.50
N ASP A 306 -10.12 20.45 4.52
CA ASP A 306 -8.91 20.65 5.32
C ASP A 306 -7.74 19.73 4.92
N GLY A 307 -7.85 19.02 3.79
CA GLY A 307 -6.84 18.09 3.28
C GLY A 307 -6.92 17.85 1.78
N MET A 308 -6.18 16.84 1.33
CA MET A 308 -6.27 16.36 -0.04
C MET A 308 -7.30 15.23 -0.11
N ALA A 309 -8.22 15.30 -1.07
CA ALA A 309 -9.18 14.23 -1.29
C ALA A 309 -8.46 12.92 -1.68
N PRO A 310 -8.89 11.74 -1.18
CA PRO A 310 -8.23 10.46 -1.46
C PRO A 310 -8.06 10.15 -2.96
N TYR A 311 -9.06 10.50 -3.78
CA TYR A 311 -9.05 10.32 -5.24
C TYR A 311 -8.10 11.26 -5.98
N ALA A 312 -7.56 12.29 -5.32
CA ALA A 312 -6.67 13.26 -5.94
C ALA A 312 -5.20 12.81 -5.90
N TRP A 313 -4.82 11.92 -4.97
CA TRP A 313 -3.45 11.38 -4.90
C TRP A 313 -3.11 10.53 -6.13
N ASN A 314 -1.94 10.79 -6.74
CA ASN A 314 -1.49 10.08 -7.94
C ASN A 314 -0.22 9.21 -7.68
N GLY A 315 0.33 9.30 -6.46
CA GLY A 315 1.53 8.58 -6.04
C GLY A 315 1.81 8.69 -4.54
N SER A 316 2.65 7.78 -4.04
CA SER A 316 2.97 7.66 -2.60
C SER A 316 4.02 8.68 -2.14
N ALA A 317 4.93 9.10 -3.04
CA ALA A 317 6.08 9.92 -2.66
C ALA A 317 5.68 11.34 -2.23
N ALA A 318 4.56 11.89 -2.72
CA ALA A 318 4.00 13.16 -2.26
C ALA A 318 3.49 13.06 -0.81
N ILE A 319 2.77 11.99 -0.50
CA ILE A 319 2.24 11.70 0.85
C ILE A 319 3.40 11.55 1.84
N LEU A 320 4.40 10.73 1.51
CA LEU A 320 5.55 10.48 2.40
C LEU A 320 6.40 11.74 2.60
N GLU A 321 6.55 12.58 1.57
CA GLU A 321 7.24 13.85 1.70
C GLU A 321 6.50 14.81 2.65
N GLU A 322 5.17 14.91 2.52
CA GLU A 322 4.35 15.73 3.41
C GLU A 322 4.43 15.26 4.85
N PHE A 323 4.34 13.94 5.07
CA PHE A 323 4.52 13.33 6.39
C PHE A 323 5.88 13.67 6.99
N LEU A 324 6.97 13.54 6.22
CA LEU A 324 8.31 13.89 6.68
C LEU A 324 8.47 15.38 6.99
N LYS A 325 7.82 16.27 6.23
CA LYS A 325 7.87 17.72 6.47
C LYS A 325 7.07 18.13 7.70
N LYS A 326 5.82 17.67 7.82
CA LYS A 326 4.86 18.11 8.86
C LYS A 326 4.97 17.32 10.16
N ARG A 327 5.51 16.09 10.12
CA ARG A 327 5.58 15.15 11.25
C ARG A 327 4.21 14.84 11.88
N LYS A 328 3.15 14.97 11.09
CA LYS A 328 1.75 14.70 11.45
C LYS A 328 1.10 13.88 10.35
N GLY A 329 -0.05 13.28 10.68
CA GLY A 329 -0.84 12.54 9.70
C GLY A 329 -1.22 13.40 8.50
N VAL A 330 -1.04 12.84 7.31
CA VAL A 330 -1.39 13.44 6.03
C VAL A 330 -2.86 13.16 5.76
N LYS A 331 -3.61 14.23 5.51
CA LYS A 331 -5.04 14.20 5.22
C LYS A 331 -5.24 14.23 3.70
N PHE A 332 -5.98 13.33 3.07
CA PHE A 332 -6.65 12.13 3.59
C PHE A 332 -6.32 10.89 2.73
N GLY A 333 -6.59 9.71 3.29
CA GLY A 333 -6.46 8.43 2.60
C GLY A 333 -7.72 7.57 2.72
N GLN A 334 -7.85 6.62 1.80
CA GLN A 334 -8.81 5.51 1.82
C GLN A 334 -8.06 4.21 1.48
N CYS A 335 -8.73 3.05 1.43
CA CYS A 335 -8.06 1.74 1.39
C CYS A 335 -6.98 1.61 0.30
N TRP A 336 -7.26 2.06 -0.93
CA TRP A 336 -6.25 2.03 -2.00
C TRP A 336 -5.04 2.93 -1.73
N THR A 337 -5.24 4.08 -1.08
CA THR A 337 -4.15 4.99 -0.70
C THR A 337 -3.30 4.37 0.40
N PHE A 338 -3.92 3.74 1.41
CA PHE A 338 -3.21 3.02 2.46
C PHE A 338 -2.40 1.86 1.87
N SER A 339 -3.03 1.02 1.05
CA SER A 339 -2.39 -0.10 0.38
C SER A 339 -1.23 0.34 -0.52
N ALA A 340 -1.38 1.46 -1.22
CA ALA A 340 -0.32 1.95 -2.10
C ALA A 340 0.88 2.53 -1.33
N VAL A 341 0.64 3.24 -0.22
CA VAL A 341 1.71 3.72 0.67
C VAL A 341 2.43 2.55 1.35
N ALA A 342 1.69 1.54 1.79
CA ALA A 342 2.26 0.31 2.34
C ALA A 342 3.16 -0.39 1.32
N THR A 343 2.67 -0.59 0.09
CA THR A 343 3.47 -1.17 -1.01
C THR A 343 4.76 -0.38 -1.23
N THR A 344 4.69 0.95 -1.29
CA THR A 344 5.89 1.79 -1.41
C THR A 344 6.88 1.52 -0.28
N ILE A 345 6.45 1.55 0.98
CA ILE A 345 7.32 1.38 2.15
C ILE A 345 7.99 0.01 2.16
N PHE A 346 7.24 -1.07 1.93
CA PHE A 346 7.79 -2.42 1.99
C PHE A 346 8.71 -2.73 0.81
N ARG A 347 8.38 -2.28 -0.40
CA ARG A 347 9.28 -2.34 -1.56
C ARG A 347 10.56 -1.55 -1.33
N THR A 348 10.45 -0.35 -0.76
CA THR A 348 11.60 0.48 -0.36
C THR A 348 12.53 -0.27 0.59
N LEU A 349 11.99 -1.07 1.53
CA LEU A 349 12.78 -1.87 2.47
C LEU A 349 13.30 -3.20 1.89
N GLY A 350 12.90 -3.56 0.67
CA GLY A 350 13.30 -4.80 0.00
C GLY A 350 12.42 -6.01 0.31
N ILE A 351 11.22 -5.81 0.85
CA ILE A 351 10.22 -6.87 1.00
C ILE A 351 9.36 -6.89 -0.29
N PRO A 352 9.25 -8.03 -1.00
CA PRO A 352 8.36 -8.13 -2.15
C PRO A 352 6.92 -7.93 -1.73
N THR A 353 6.23 -6.96 -2.34
CA THR A 353 4.88 -6.54 -1.92
C THR A 353 3.98 -6.19 -3.11
N ARG A 354 2.68 -6.48 -3.03
CA ARG A 354 1.65 -6.07 -4.00
C ARG A 354 0.39 -5.54 -3.34
N CYS A 355 -0.33 -4.67 -4.05
CA CYS A 355 -1.71 -4.31 -3.72
C CYS A 355 -2.65 -5.44 -4.18
N VAL A 356 -3.67 -5.74 -3.38
CA VAL A 356 -4.71 -6.74 -3.70
C VAL A 356 -6.07 -6.10 -3.48
N THR A 357 -6.92 -6.17 -4.49
CA THR A 357 -8.31 -5.69 -4.43
C THR A 357 -9.24 -6.88 -4.24
N ASN A 358 -10.07 -6.87 -3.20
CA ASN A 358 -11.23 -7.75 -3.06
C ASN A 358 -12.51 -7.03 -3.46
N PHE A 359 -13.30 -7.61 -4.36
CA PHE A 359 -14.59 -7.09 -4.78
C PHE A 359 -15.73 -7.74 -4.01
N LYS A 360 -16.69 -6.92 -3.57
CA LYS A 360 -17.70 -7.29 -2.57
C LYS A 360 -17.03 -7.71 -1.25
N SER A 361 -16.24 -6.82 -0.65
CA SER A 361 -15.60 -7.08 0.66
C SER A 361 -16.62 -6.91 1.76
N ALA A 362 -16.74 -7.91 2.65
CA ALA A 362 -17.50 -7.74 3.89
C ALA A 362 -16.74 -6.81 4.83
N HIS A 363 -17.43 -5.85 5.44
CA HIS A 363 -16.91 -4.99 6.48
C HIS A 363 -17.77 -5.14 7.74
N ASP A 364 -17.19 -4.94 8.92
CA ASP A 364 -17.87 -5.03 10.23
C ASP A 364 -18.51 -6.38 10.56
N SER A 365 -18.03 -7.49 10.00
CA SER A 365 -18.46 -8.82 10.47
C SER A 365 -17.77 -9.13 11.79
N ASP A 366 -18.54 -9.41 12.84
CA ASP A 366 -18.13 -9.86 14.18
C ASP A 366 -17.49 -11.27 14.17
N TYR A 367 -16.68 -11.56 13.15
CA TYR A 367 -16.08 -12.85 12.82
C TYR A 367 -17.12 -13.97 12.63
N SER A 368 -18.36 -13.61 12.35
CA SER A 368 -19.51 -14.48 12.58
C SER A 368 -20.08 -15.16 11.35
N GLY A 369 -19.69 -14.73 10.14
CA GLY A 369 -20.08 -15.34 8.86
C GLY A 369 -21.12 -14.54 8.07
N PRO A 370 -22.36 -14.32 8.56
CA PRO A 370 -23.38 -13.60 7.82
C PRO A 370 -23.24 -12.08 7.94
N VAL A 371 -23.67 -11.40 6.87
CA VAL A 371 -23.78 -9.93 6.77
C VAL A 371 -25.27 -9.58 6.73
N ASP A 372 -25.74 -8.65 7.54
CA ASP A 372 -27.16 -8.36 7.68
C ASP A 372 -27.63 -7.15 6.86
N ALA A 373 -28.81 -7.25 6.25
CA ALA A 373 -29.49 -6.15 5.57
C ALA A 373 -30.95 -6.03 6.02
N TYR A 374 -31.38 -4.82 6.33
CA TYR A 374 -32.65 -4.56 7.01
C TYR A 374 -33.63 -3.83 6.09
N TRP A 375 -34.91 -4.17 6.25
CA TRP A 375 -35.99 -3.65 5.43
C TRP A 375 -37.19 -3.30 6.32
N SER A 376 -37.94 -2.27 5.94
CA SER A 376 -39.24 -1.99 6.54
C SER A 376 -40.28 -3.02 6.07
N PRO A 377 -41.40 -3.17 6.80
CA PRO A 377 -42.53 -3.99 6.37
C PRO A 377 -43.07 -3.59 4.99
N GLU A 378 -43.02 -2.31 4.66
CA GLU A 378 -43.46 -1.72 3.38
C GLU A 378 -42.45 -1.94 2.24
N GLY A 379 -41.29 -2.53 2.53
CA GLY A 379 -40.28 -2.86 1.54
C GLY A 379 -39.19 -1.81 1.34
N LYS A 380 -39.13 -0.77 2.19
CA LYS A 380 -38.08 0.25 2.12
C LYS A 380 -36.78 -0.26 2.78
N PRO A 381 -35.60 -0.08 2.16
CA PRO A 381 -34.33 -0.45 2.79
C PRO A 381 -34.04 0.42 4.03
N ARG A 382 -33.64 -0.21 5.14
CA ARG A 382 -33.27 0.44 6.41
C ARG A 382 -31.75 0.55 6.53
N LYS A 383 -31.19 1.30 5.60
CA LYS A 383 -29.76 1.46 5.32
C LYS A 383 -28.85 1.77 6.52
N LEU A 384 -29.36 2.44 7.55
CA LEU A 384 -28.58 2.80 8.74
C LEU A 384 -28.24 1.60 9.64
N TYR A 385 -28.96 0.48 9.48
CA TYR A 385 -28.74 -0.74 10.26
C TYR A 385 -27.95 -1.79 9.47
N ASP A 386 -27.76 -1.60 8.15
CA ASP A 386 -27.13 -2.59 7.29
C ASP A 386 -25.64 -2.73 7.60
N ASP A 387 -25.18 -3.97 7.65
CA ASP A 387 -23.75 -4.26 7.59
C ASP A 387 -23.22 -3.89 6.20
N ALA A 388 -22.00 -3.34 6.15
CA ALA A 388 -21.46 -2.78 4.93
C ALA A 388 -20.78 -3.86 4.07
N ILE A 389 -21.28 -4.06 2.84
CA ILE A 389 -20.52 -4.72 1.78
C ILE A 389 -19.94 -3.64 0.88
N TRP A 390 -18.61 -3.52 0.92
CA TRP A 390 -17.87 -2.59 0.09
C TRP A 390 -17.83 -3.12 -1.35
N ASP A 391 -18.05 -2.25 -2.33
CA ASP A 391 -17.92 -2.60 -3.76
C ASP A 391 -16.55 -3.21 -4.04
N PHE A 392 -15.52 -2.62 -3.43
CA PHE A 392 -14.18 -3.16 -3.35
C PHE A 392 -13.47 -2.71 -2.07
N HIS A 393 -12.49 -3.49 -1.64
CA HIS A 393 -11.52 -3.13 -0.60
C HIS A 393 -10.11 -3.47 -1.09
N VAL A 394 -9.11 -2.70 -0.66
CA VAL A 394 -7.73 -2.89 -1.12
C VAL A 394 -6.80 -3.04 0.08
N TRP A 395 -6.12 -4.18 0.15
CA TRP A 395 -5.08 -4.49 1.15
C TRP A 395 -3.76 -4.83 0.45
N ASN A 396 -2.82 -5.43 1.18
CA ASN A 396 -1.52 -5.83 0.67
C ASN A 396 -1.20 -7.30 0.91
N GLU A 397 -0.38 -7.85 0.01
CA GLU A 397 0.35 -9.07 0.28
C GLU A 397 1.85 -8.81 0.26
N SER A 398 2.60 -9.43 1.17
CA SER A 398 4.06 -9.47 1.15
C SER A 398 4.55 -10.90 1.17
N TRP A 399 5.63 -11.17 0.43
CA TRP A 399 6.23 -12.51 0.34
C TRP A 399 7.33 -12.69 1.39
N PHE A 400 7.17 -13.67 2.29
CA PHE A 400 8.22 -14.12 3.19
C PHE A 400 7.92 -15.49 3.84
N LYS A 401 8.96 -16.11 4.40
CA LYS A 401 8.87 -17.33 5.21
C LYS A 401 8.22 -17.07 6.58
N ARG A 402 7.50 -18.05 7.09
CA ARG A 402 6.80 -18.06 8.38
C ARG A 402 7.39 -19.10 9.34
N PRO A 403 8.65 -18.94 9.79
CA PRO A 403 9.26 -19.88 10.75
C PRO A 403 8.56 -19.89 12.12
N ASP A 404 7.67 -18.94 12.38
CA ASP A 404 6.80 -18.88 13.56
C ASP A 404 5.58 -19.82 13.46
N LEU A 405 5.28 -20.37 12.28
CA LEU A 405 4.15 -21.25 12.00
C LEU A 405 4.60 -22.67 11.65
N PRO A 406 3.69 -23.67 11.65
CA PRO A 406 3.97 -24.99 11.09
C PRO A 406 4.43 -24.93 9.61
N PRO A 407 5.17 -25.93 9.12
CA PRO A 407 5.61 -25.97 7.73
C PRO A 407 4.46 -25.85 6.73
N GLY A 408 4.68 -25.10 5.65
CA GLY A 408 3.75 -24.97 4.52
C GLY A 408 2.94 -23.67 4.48
N TYR A 409 3.21 -22.70 5.36
CA TYR A 409 2.59 -21.37 5.39
C TYR A 409 3.52 -20.23 4.92
N ASP A 410 4.68 -20.57 4.36
CA ASP A 410 5.55 -19.63 3.66
C ASP A 410 4.86 -19.04 2.42
N GLY A 411 5.32 -17.88 1.98
CA GLY A 411 4.88 -17.26 0.74
C GLY A 411 4.11 -15.97 0.96
N TRP A 412 3.03 -15.75 0.21
CA TRP A 412 2.22 -14.53 0.31
C TRP A 412 1.45 -14.43 1.63
N GLN A 413 1.62 -13.30 2.31
CA GLN A 413 0.97 -12.98 3.57
C GLN A 413 0.13 -11.71 3.44
N ALA A 414 -1.17 -11.81 3.69
CA ALA A 414 -2.13 -10.72 3.60
C ALA A 414 -2.13 -9.87 4.88
N TYR A 415 -2.21 -8.55 4.73
CA TYR A 415 -2.33 -7.58 5.82
C TYR A 415 -2.98 -6.30 5.32
N ASP A 416 -3.63 -5.57 6.21
CA ASP A 416 -4.37 -4.36 5.88
C ASP A 416 -3.99 -3.19 6.79
N ALA A 417 -3.52 -2.10 6.17
CA ALA A 417 -3.17 -0.85 6.84
C ALA A 417 -4.37 0.11 6.97
N THR A 418 -5.54 -0.25 6.47
CA THR A 418 -6.77 0.53 6.63
C THR A 418 -7.28 0.41 8.07
N PRO A 419 -7.68 1.51 8.74
CA PRO A 419 -8.33 1.47 10.05
C PRO A 419 -9.73 0.85 9.94
N GLN A 420 -9.84 -0.48 9.94
CA GLN A 420 -11.13 -1.19 9.99
C GLN A 420 -11.37 -1.73 11.39
N GLU A 421 -10.59 -2.75 11.78
CA GLU A 421 -10.73 -3.42 13.07
C GLU A 421 -9.49 -3.27 13.96
N VAL A 422 -9.70 -3.47 15.27
CA VAL A 422 -8.60 -3.50 16.25
C VAL A 422 -8.16 -4.94 16.53
N SER A 423 -6.90 -5.24 16.21
CA SER A 423 -6.22 -6.46 16.65
C SER A 423 -5.60 -6.19 18.02
N GLU A 424 -6.06 -6.91 19.06
CA GLU A 424 -5.57 -6.77 20.44
C GLU A 424 -5.64 -5.31 20.97
N GLY A 425 -6.68 -4.56 20.58
CA GLY A 425 -6.89 -3.17 20.98
C GLY A 425 -6.03 -2.14 20.23
N VAL A 426 -5.45 -2.52 19.09
CA VAL A 426 -4.63 -1.67 18.23
C VAL A 426 -5.11 -1.79 16.78
N PHE A 427 -5.24 -0.68 16.06
CA PHE A 427 -5.56 -0.71 14.62
C PHE A 427 -4.38 -1.25 13.81
N THR A 428 -4.40 -2.56 13.56
CA THR A 428 -3.44 -3.29 12.75
C THR A 428 -4.08 -4.60 12.31
N CYS A 429 -3.73 -5.09 11.13
CA CYS A 429 -4.21 -6.37 10.63
C CYS A 429 -3.05 -7.13 9.99
N GLY A 430 -2.96 -8.43 10.24
CA GLY A 430 -2.00 -9.34 9.63
C GLY A 430 -0.58 -9.23 10.23
N PRO A 431 0.40 -9.91 9.63
CA PRO A 431 0.30 -10.71 8.40
C PRO A 431 -0.35 -12.11 8.60
N ALA A 432 -1.40 -12.40 7.84
CA ALA A 432 -2.05 -13.72 7.75
C ALA A 432 -1.52 -14.50 6.54
N PRO A 433 -1.20 -15.79 6.65
CA PRO A 433 -0.84 -16.57 5.48
C PRO A 433 -2.05 -16.72 4.54
N VAL A 434 -1.91 -16.34 3.26
CA VAL A 434 -3.00 -16.45 2.27
C VAL A 434 -3.52 -17.89 2.17
N LYS A 435 -2.61 -18.86 2.26
CA LYS A 435 -2.97 -20.28 2.37
C LYS A 435 -3.83 -20.58 3.59
N GLY A 436 -3.51 -20.01 4.76
CA GLY A 436 -4.31 -20.23 5.97
C GLY A 436 -5.72 -19.65 5.85
N ILE A 437 -5.89 -18.55 5.13
CA ILE A 437 -7.21 -18.03 4.77
C ILE A 437 -7.95 -19.05 3.88
N ARG A 438 -7.32 -19.50 2.79
CA ARG A 438 -7.93 -20.47 1.85
C ARG A 438 -8.34 -21.79 2.50
N GLU A 439 -7.55 -22.31 3.42
CA GLU A 439 -7.80 -23.60 4.08
C GLU A 439 -8.72 -23.50 5.31
N GLY A 440 -9.11 -22.28 5.72
CA GLY A 440 -9.92 -22.07 6.93
C GLY A 440 -9.14 -22.33 8.23
N ASP A 441 -7.82 -22.12 8.24
CA ASP A 441 -6.93 -22.31 9.39
C ASP A 441 -6.94 -21.08 10.31
N LEU A 442 -8.13 -20.75 10.80
CA LEU A 442 -8.42 -19.49 11.50
C LEU A 442 -7.77 -19.34 12.89
N HIS A 443 -7.08 -20.38 13.37
CA HIS A 443 -6.30 -20.34 14.60
C HIS A 443 -4.90 -19.74 14.39
N LEU A 444 -4.46 -19.59 13.14
CA LEU A 444 -3.14 -19.05 12.81
C LEU A 444 -3.12 -17.53 12.96
N GLY A 445 -2.11 -17.03 13.67
CA GLY A 445 -1.82 -15.60 13.71
C GLY A 445 -1.14 -15.12 12.42
N TYR A 446 -1.30 -13.86 12.04
CA TYR A 446 -2.11 -12.82 12.70
C TYR A 446 -3.40 -12.56 11.93
N ASP A 447 -4.50 -12.30 12.62
CA ASP A 447 -5.76 -11.76 12.06
C ASP A 447 -6.39 -12.55 10.90
N THR A 448 -6.04 -13.83 10.74
CA THR A 448 -6.57 -14.72 9.70
C THR A 448 -8.10 -14.79 9.72
N LYS A 449 -8.72 -14.72 10.90
CA LYS A 449 -10.19 -14.68 11.06
C LYS A 449 -10.83 -13.48 10.38
N PHE A 450 -10.23 -12.30 10.54
CA PHE A 450 -10.73 -11.05 9.97
C PHE A 450 -10.69 -11.11 8.44
N LEU A 451 -9.52 -11.42 7.90
CA LEU A 451 -9.32 -11.50 6.44
C LEU A 451 -10.13 -12.63 5.81
N PHE A 452 -10.44 -13.69 6.55
CA PHE A 452 -11.34 -14.75 6.09
C PHE A 452 -12.79 -14.25 5.98
N SER A 453 -13.29 -13.53 6.98
CA SER A 453 -14.68 -13.03 6.98
C SER A 453 -14.91 -11.93 5.94
N GLU A 454 -13.87 -11.20 5.54
CA GLU A 454 -13.94 -10.24 4.43
C GLU A 454 -14.31 -10.86 3.07
N ILE A 455 -13.97 -12.15 2.87
CA ILE A 455 -14.15 -12.86 1.59
C ILE A 455 -15.17 -14.00 1.66
N HIS A 456 -15.63 -14.37 2.87
CA HIS A 456 -16.60 -15.42 3.10
C HIS A 456 -17.78 -14.90 3.91
N GLY A 457 -18.97 -14.99 3.32
CA GLY A 457 -20.21 -14.60 3.99
C GLY A 457 -21.42 -14.64 3.07
N ASP A 458 -22.56 -14.94 3.66
CA ASP A 458 -23.87 -14.82 3.03
C ASP A 458 -24.56 -13.56 3.54
N ARG A 459 -25.41 -12.92 2.73
CA ARG A 459 -26.19 -11.77 3.18
C ARG A 459 -27.58 -12.21 3.63
N VAL A 460 -27.92 -11.94 4.88
CA VAL A 460 -29.24 -12.25 5.44
C VAL A 460 -30.12 -11.00 5.39
N HIS A 461 -31.32 -11.15 4.86
CA HIS A 461 -32.29 -10.06 4.78
C HIS A 461 -33.34 -10.18 5.88
N TRP A 462 -33.52 -9.09 6.62
CA TRP A 462 -34.41 -9.00 7.78
C TRP A 462 -35.51 -7.97 7.55
N VAL A 463 -36.73 -8.26 7.97
CA VAL A 463 -37.76 -7.24 8.18
C VAL A 463 -37.64 -6.74 9.61
N LEU A 464 -37.48 -5.43 9.77
CA LEU A 464 -37.46 -4.74 11.06
C LEU A 464 -38.73 -3.89 11.18
N ASP A 465 -39.63 -4.30 12.08
CA ASP A 465 -40.90 -3.62 12.33
C ASP A 465 -40.74 -2.37 13.22
N SER A 466 -41.86 -1.69 13.52
CA SER A 466 -41.86 -0.49 14.37
C SER A 466 -41.68 -0.78 15.87
N MET A 467 -41.84 -2.04 16.29
CA MET A 467 -41.63 -2.48 17.68
C MET A 467 -40.19 -2.96 17.92
N GLY A 468 -39.37 -3.05 16.87
CA GLY A 468 -38.00 -3.53 16.93
C GLY A 468 -37.85 -5.04 16.70
N ASN A 469 -38.92 -5.76 16.35
CA ASN A 469 -38.81 -7.18 16.05
C ASN A 469 -38.14 -7.39 14.68
N MET A 470 -37.24 -8.37 14.62
CA MET A 470 -36.50 -8.74 13.42
C MET A 470 -36.92 -10.12 12.93
N THR A 471 -37.39 -10.22 11.69
CA THR A 471 -37.76 -11.50 11.06
C THR A 471 -36.92 -11.74 9.80
N PRO A 472 -36.12 -12.81 9.75
CA PRO A 472 -35.30 -13.13 8.59
C PRO A 472 -36.21 -13.70 7.50
N PHE A 473 -35.95 -13.35 6.23
CA PHE A 473 -36.85 -13.74 5.14
C PHE A 473 -36.18 -14.09 3.82
N ALA A 474 -34.89 -13.81 3.67
CA ALA A 474 -34.11 -14.27 2.52
C ALA A 474 -32.63 -14.35 2.88
N VAL A 475 -31.90 -15.21 2.17
CA VAL A 475 -30.44 -15.31 2.22
C VAL A 475 -29.91 -15.22 0.80
N GLU A 476 -29.03 -14.25 0.55
CA GLU A 476 -28.22 -14.16 -0.65
C GLU A 476 -26.91 -14.91 -0.40
N LYS A 477 -26.78 -16.06 -1.06
CA LYS A 477 -25.58 -16.89 -0.95
C LYS A 477 -24.42 -16.29 -1.73
N ASN A 478 -23.20 -16.47 -1.24
CA ASN A 478 -21.97 -16.00 -1.89
C ASN A 478 -21.97 -14.48 -2.15
N ALA A 479 -22.48 -13.68 -1.20
CA ALA A 479 -22.66 -12.24 -1.38
C ALA A 479 -21.34 -11.46 -1.42
N VAL A 480 -20.28 -12.01 -0.81
CA VAL A 480 -18.97 -11.36 -0.63
C VAL A 480 -17.83 -12.18 -1.24
N GLY A 481 -16.65 -11.56 -1.39
CA GLY A 481 -15.44 -12.21 -1.92
C GLY A 481 -15.61 -12.76 -3.34
N ARG A 482 -16.22 -11.96 -4.23
CA ARG A 482 -16.62 -12.42 -5.58
C ARG A 482 -15.46 -12.44 -6.57
N SER A 483 -14.50 -11.55 -6.41
CA SER A 483 -13.30 -11.49 -7.25
C SER A 483 -12.17 -10.83 -6.47
N ILE A 484 -10.95 -11.37 -6.57
CA ILE A 484 -9.77 -10.82 -5.92
C ILE A 484 -8.72 -10.59 -6.99
N SER A 485 -8.15 -9.40 -7.05
CA SER A 485 -7.36 -8.96 -8.19
C SER A 485 -6.05 -8.30 -7.78
N THR A 486 -5.01 -8.50 -8.59
CA THR A 486 -3.77 -7.74 -8.52
C THR A 486 -3.27 -7.40 -9.93
N LYS A 487 -2.17 -6.64 -10.02
CA LYS A 487 -1.48 -6.39 -11.28
C LYS A 487 -0.69 -7.64 -11.66
N ALA A 488 -0.86 -8.12 -12.89
CA ALA A 488 -0.09 -9.26 -13.40
C ALA A 488 1.40 -8.91 -13.57
N VAL A 489 2.25 -9.91 -13.37
CA VAL A 489 3.70 -9.81 -13.61
C VAL A 489 3.96 -9.48 -15.08
N ASN A 490 4.95 -8.63 -15.34
CA ASN A 490 5.38 -8.20 -16.69
C ASN A 490 4.32 -7.59 -17.62
N THR A 491 3.12 -7.29 -17.12
CA THR A 491 2.05 -6.66 -17.92
C THR A 491 1.33 -5.56 -17.12
N ILE A 492 0.42 -4.86 -17.78
CA ILE A 492 -0.51 -3.90 -17.14
C ILE A 492 -1.90 -4.52 -16.90
N SER A 493 -2.08 -5.81 -17.19
CA SER A 493 -3.36 -6.49 -17.07
C SER A 493 -3.65 -6.93 -15.64
N ARG A 494 -4.89 -7.38 -15.44
CA ARG A 494 -5.39 -7.97 -14.20
C ARG A 494 -4.90 -9.40 -14.08
N ASP A 495 -4.43 -9.77 -12.90
CA ASP A 495 -4.33 -11.15 -12.45
C ASP A 495 -5.44 -11.45 -11.44
N ASP A 496 -6.08 -12.61 -11.54
CA ASP A 496 -7.21 -13.02 -10.68
C ASP A 496 -6.72 -13.99 -9.60
N LEU A 497 -6.67 -13.48 -8.37
CA LEU A 497 -6.20 -14.22 -7.20
C LEU A 497 -7.33 -14.95 -6.46
N THR A 498 -8.58 -14.97 -6.94
CA THR A 498 -9.70 -15.53 -6.17
C THR A 498 -9.44 -16.96 -5.69
N GLN A 499 -8.87 -17.81 -6.55
CA GLN A 499 -8.57 -19.21 -6.20
C GLN A 499 -7.42 -19.36 -5.19
N HIS A 500 -6.62 -18.32 -4.96
CA HIS A 500 -5.58 -18.31 -3.93
C HIS A 500 -6.16 -18.11 -2.54
N TYR A 501 -7.33 -17.47 -2.43
CA TYR A 501 -7.99 -17.13 -1.17
C TYR A 501 -9.19 -18.01 -0.85
N LYS A 502 -9.89 -18.55 -1.86
CA LYS A 502 -11.09 -19.36 -1.66
C LYS A 502 -11.22 -20.46 -2.70
N TYR A 503 -11.81 -21.57 -2.26
CA TYR A 503 -12.26 -22.63 -3.15
C TYR A 503 -13.46 -22.19 -4.00
N PRO A 504 -13.69 -22.80 -5.17
CA PRO A 504 -14.85 -22.49 -6.02
C PRO A 504 -16.18 -22.65 -5.27
N ASP A 505 -17.12 -21.75 -5.50
CA ASP A 505 -18.45 -21.79 -4.90
C ASP A 505 -19.13 -23.14 -5.21
N GLY A 506 -19.68 -23.80 -4.19
CA GLY A 506 -20.35 -25.11 -4.31
C GLY A 506 -19.44 -26.34 -4.32
N SER A 507 -18.11 -26.17 -4.24
CA SER A 507 -17.16 -27.29 -4.19
C SER A 507 -17.16 -28.03 -2.84
N PRO A 508 -16.84 -29.34 -2.80
CA PRO A 508 -16.64 -30.09 -1.54
C PRO A 508 -15.55 -29.49 -0.65
N GLU A 509 -14.49 -28.94 -1.25
CA GLU A 509 -13.38 -28.30 -0.54
C GLU A 509 -13.85 -27.03 0.18
N LEU A 510 -14.67 -26.21 -0.48
CA LEU A 510 -15.28 -25.05 0.16
C LEU A 510 -16.17 -25.49 1.34
N ALA A 511 -16.98 -26.53 1.17
CA ALA A 511 -17.83 -27.04 2.25
C ALA A 511 -16.98 -27.48 3.46
N ALA A 512 -15.90 -28.23 3.24
CA ALA A 512 -14.99 -28.65 4.30
C ALA A 512 -14.28 -27.46 4.98
N CYS A 513 -13.84 -26.47 4.19
CA CYS A 513 -13.26 -25.22 4.69
C CYS A 513 -14.25 -24.47 5.60
N MET A 514 -15.50 -24.32 5.17
CA MET A 514 -16.55 -23.65 5.96
C MET A 514 -16.89 -24.43 7.23
N GLU A 515 -16.95 -25.77 7.20
CA GLU A 515 -17.14 -26.59 8.41
C GLU A 515 -16.00 -26.42 9.42
N LYS A 516 -14.77 -26.28 8.94
CA LYS A 516 -13.62 -25.96 9.79
C LYS A 516 -13.73 -24.55 10.39
N ALA A 517 -14.07 -23.56 9.56
CA ALA A 517 -14.21 -22.16 9.97
C ALA A 517 -15.34 -21.95 11.00
N LYS A 518 -16.45 -22.69 10.89
CA LYS A 518 -17.59 -22.64 11.83
C LYS A 518 -17.20 -22.86 13.29
N LYS A 519 -16.14 -23.64 13.55
CA LYS A 519 -15.61 -23.86 14.92
C LYS A 519 -15.07 -22.58 15.57
N HIS A 520 -14.82 -21.56 14.77
CA HIS A 520 -14.34 -20.25 15.20
C HIS A 520 -15.37 -19.14 15.01
N ALA A 521 -16.54 -19.44 14.43
CA ALA A 521 -17.64 -18.50 14.23
C ALA A 521 -18.54 -18.46 15.47
N LEU A 522 -19.13 -17.28 15.73
CA LEU A 522 -19.99 -17.05 16.89
C LEU A 522 -21.50 -17.04 16.54
N ARG A 523 -21.87 -17.02 15.25
CA ARG A 523 -23.26 -16.96 14.79
C ARG A 523 -23.55 -18.04 13.76
N SER A 524 -24.80 -18.50 13.75
CA SER A 524 -25.34 -19.41 12.74
C SER A 524 -26.31 -18.66 11.82
N LEU A 525 -26.48 -19.13 10.59
CA LEU A 525 -27.54 -18.64 9.72
C LEU A 525 -28.92 -18.91 10.36
N PRO A 526 -29.86 -17.95 10.29
CA PRO A 526 -31.21 -18.18 10.77
C PRO A 526 -31.99 -19.09 9.81
N GLU A 527 -33.03 -19.73 10.34
CA GLU A 527 -34.01 -20.43 9.51
C GLU A 527 -34.86 -19.41 8.73
N ILE A 528 -34.99 -19.62 7.42
CA ILE A 528 -35.79 -18.78 6.54
C ILE A 528 -37.12 -19.47 6.23
N PRO A 529 -38.27 -18.85 6.54
CA PRO A 529 -39.57 -19.40 6.16
C PRO A 529 -39.68 -19.50 4.63
N ALA A 530 -39.98 -20.71 4.14
CA ALA A 530 -40.23 -20.92 2.72
C ALA A 530 -41.56 -20.26 2.29
N PRO A 531 -41.65 -19.71 1.06
CA PRO A 531 -42.92 -19.25 0.53
C PRO A 531 -43.86 -20.44 0.31
N SER A 532 -45.18 -20.21 0.39
CA SER A 532 -46.15 -21.30 0.17
C SER A 532 -46.18 -21.77 -1.28
N LYS A 533 -45.86 -20.87 -2.24
CA LYS A 533 -45.63 -21.15 -3.67
C LYS A 533 -44.64 -20.14 -4.25
N SER A 534 -43.86 -20.59 -5.24
CA SER A 534 -42.99 -19.73 -6.06
C SER A 534 -43.47 -19.74 -7.52
N ASP A 535 -44.54 -19.00 -7.80
CA ASP A 535 -45.26 -19.03 -9.08
C ASP A 535 -45.22 -17.71 -9.87
N ILE A 536 -44.42 -16.75 -9.38
CA ILE A 536 -44.06 -15.51 -10.09
C ILE A 536 -42.58 -15.55 -10.50
N ASP A 537 -42.29 -15.25 -11.76
CA ASP A 537 -40.92 -15.01 -12.21
C ASP A 537 -40.57 -13.52 -12.11
N PHE A 538 -39.40 -13.24 -11.54
CA PHE A 538 -38.85 -11.89 -11.42
C PHE A 538 -37.56 -11.79 -12.24
N THR A 539 -37.45 -10.75 -13.06
CA THR A 539 -36.22 -10.47 -13.83
C THR A 539 -35.86 -9.01 -13.70
N PHE A 540 -34.81 -8.72 -12.94
CA PHE A 540 -34.26 -7.37 -12.82
C PHE A 540 -33.25 -7.12 -13.94
N THR A 541 -33.30 -5.92 -14.52
CA THR A 541 -32.34 -5.43 -15.50
C THR A 541 -31.99 -3.99 -15.18
N GLY A 542 -30.73 -3.61 -15.31
CA GLY A 542 -30.32 -2.24 -15.15
C GLY A 542 -29.11 -1.89 -16.00
N GLU A 543 -29.02 -0.62 -16.37
CA GLU A 543 -27.97 -0.08 -17.21
C GLU A 543 -27.59 1.34 -16.80
N GLY A 544 -26.29 1.61 -16.77
CA GLY A 544 -25.74 2.96 -16.65
C GLY A 544 -25.11 3.35 -17.98
N TYR A 545 -25.44 4.54 -18.47
CA TYR A 545 -25.04 5.04 -19.78
C TYR A 545 -23.86 6.01 -19.68
N ARG A 546 -23.08 6.13 -20.77
CA ARG A 546 -21.98 7.12 -20.92
C ARG A 546 -22.39 8.56 -20.70
N THR A 547 -23.65 8.86 -20.99
CA THR A 547 -24.30 10.16 -20.78
C THR A 547 -24.46 10.52 -19.31
N GLY A 548 -24.31 9.54 -18.41
CA GLY A 548 -24.59 9.65 -16.98
C GLY A 548 -26.02 9.27 -16.60
N ASP A 549 -26.88 8.94 -17.57
CA ASP A 549 -28.21 8.39 -17.28
C ASP A 549 -28.10 6.99 -16.68
N VAL A 550 -29.03 6.62 -15.80
CA VAL A 550 -29.15 5.27 -15.24
C VAL A 550 -30.60 4.83 -15.31
N SER A 551 -30.85 3.58 -15.70
CA SER A 551 -32.19 3.01 -15.70
C SER A 551 -32.18 1.59 -15.17
N ALA A 552 -33.25 1.21 -14.48
CA ALA A 552 -33.48 -0.14 -14.00
C ALA A 552 -34.95 -0.53 -14.12
N SER A 553 -35.23 -1.80 -14.34
CA SER A 553 -36.58 -2.34 -14.41
C SER A 553 -36.67 -3.75 -13.84
N LEU A 554 -37.80 -4.03 -13.21
CA LEU A 554 -38.21 -5.35 -12.77
C LEU A 554 -39.36 -5.83 -13.64
N ARG A 555 -39.09 -6.85 -14.47
CA ARG A 555 -40.10 -7.62 -15.19
C ARG A 555 -40.67 -8.68 -14.27
N ILE A 556 -41.98 -8.81 -14.27
CA ILE A 556 -42.72 -9.69 -13.36
C ILE A 556 -43.75 -10.47 -14.16
N LYS A 557 -43.64 -11.79 -14.15
CA LYS A 557 -44.52 -12.69 -14.91
C LYS A 557 -45.23 -13.65 -13.98
N ASN A 558 -46.57 -13.66 -14.02
CA ASN A 558 -47.38 -14.60 -13.26
C ASN A 558 -47.51 -15.91 -14.02
N ASN A 559 -46.89 -16.99 -13.56
CA ASN A 559 -47.02 -18.31 -14.20
C ASN A 559 -48.17 -19.14 -13.61
N SER A 560 -48.88 -18.62 -12.61
CA SER A 560 -49.98 -19.32 -11.96
C SER A 560 -51.31 -19.13 -12.71
N ALA A 561 -52.26 -20.02 -12.40
CA ALA A 561 -53.64 -19.94 -12.88
C ALA A 561 -54.52 -18.96 -12.06
N SER A 562 -53.95 -18.25 -11.09
CA SER A 562 -54.67 -17.34 -10.20
C SER A 562 -54.08 -15.94 -10.25
N SER A 563 -54.90 -14.92 -10.05
CA SER A 563 -54.38 -13.56 -9.91
C SER A 563 -53.53 -13.45 -8.63
N ARG A 564 -52.53 -12.57 -8.65
CA ARG A 564 -51.57 -12.35 -7.55
C ARG A 564 -51.43 -10.87 -7.27
N ILE A 565 -51.47 -10.47 -6.01
CA ILE A 565 -51.19 -9.09 -5.60
C ILE A 565 -49.70 -8.94 -5.33
N ILE A 566 -49.03 -8.15 -6.17
CA ILE A 566 -47.59 -7.93 -6.10
C ILE A 566 -47.32 -6.51 -5.64
N SER A 567 -46.52 -6.39 -4.59
CA SER A 567 -45.97 -5.15 -4.07
C SER A 567 -44.52 -5.02 -4.51
N VAL A 568 -44.16 -3.93 -5.18
CA VAL A 568 -42.80 -3.66 -5.68
C VAL A 568 -42.35 -2.31 -5.14
N HIS A 569 -41.11 -2.28 -4.66
CA HIS A 569 -40.41 -1.06 -4.28
C HIS A 569 -39.06 -1.00 -5.00
N LEU A 570 -38.88 0.06 -5.80
CA LEU A 570 -37.62 0.44 -6.44
C LEU A 570 -37.12 1.74 -5.82
N CYS A 571 -35.86 1.79 -5.40
CA CYS A 571 -35.23 2.99 -4.84
C CYS A 571 -33.82 3.15 -5.41
N ALA A 572 -33.55 4.34 -5.95
CA ALA A 572 -32.21 4.76 -6.33
C ALA A 572 -31.63 5.66 -5.22
N ALA A 573 -30.41 5.38 -4.81
CA ALA A 573 -29.67 6.20 -3.85
C ALA A 573 -28.23 6.42 -4.30
N ALA A 574 -27.65 7.54 -3.91
CA ALA A 574 -26.20 7.74 -3.98
C ALA A 574 -25.55 6.96 -2.83
N ALA A 575 -24.45 6.25 -3.10
CA ALA A 575 -23.65 5.56 -2.08
C ALA A 575 -22.17 5.65 -2.39
N TYR A 576 -21.34 5.58 -1.35
CA TYR A 576 -19.88 5.50 -1.49
C TYR A 576 -19.46 4.06 -1.82
N TYR A 577 -18.22 3.89 -2.29
CA TYR A 577 -17.66 2.54 -2.59
C TYR A 577 -17.68 1.59 -1.38
N THR A 578 -17.76 2.11 -0.16
CA THR A 578 -17.94 1.32 1.08
C THR A 578 -19.34 0.70 1.21
N GLY A 579 -20.25 1.02 0.29
CA GLY A 579 -21.65 0.60 0.34
C GLY A 579 -22.52 1.49 1.21
N VAL A 580 -21.93 2.43 1.97
CA VAL A 580 -22.66 3.39 2.82
C VAL A 580 -23.44 4.36 1.94
N PRO A 581 -24.77 4.44 2.07
CA PRO A 581 -25.58 5.35 1.29
C PRO A 581 -25.46 6.78 1.83
N ALA A 582 -25.36 7.74 0.89
CA ALA A 582 -25.34 9.16 1.18
C ALA A 582 -26.77 9.71 1.25
N ASN A 583 -27.52 9.67 0.14
CA ASN A 583 -28.87 10.24 0.04
C ASN A 583 -29.75 9.47 -0.94
N ASP A 584 -31.06 9.49 -0.72
CA ASP A 584 -32.06 8.96 -1.64
C ASP A 584 -32.28 9.91 -2.81
N LEU A 585 -32.35 9.36 -4.03
CA LEU A 585 -32.47 10.15 -5.25
C LEU A 585 -33.87 10.06 -5.86
N LYS A 586 -34.42 8.85 -5.94
CA LYS A 586 -35.74 8.60 -6.54
C LYS A 586 -36.29 7.27 -6.08
N GLU A 587 -37.60 7.20 -5.86
CA GLU A 587 -38.29 5.94 -5.55
C GLU A 587 -39.51 5.74 -6.47
N ASN A 588 -39.85 4.48 -6.72
CA ASN A 588 -41.07 4.07 -7.40
C ASN A 588 -41.64 2.84 -6.66
N SER A 589 -42.86 2.98 -6.13
CA SER A 589 -43.56 1.88 -5.46
C SER A 589 -44.83 1.56 -6.23
N ASN A 590 -45.06 0.29 -6.54
CA ASN A 590 -46.24 -0.17 -7.25
C ASN A 590 -46.88 -1.33 -6.49
N ASN A 591 -48.20 -1.26 -6.28
CA ASN A 591 -49.00 -2.33 -5.70
C ASN A 591 -50.10 -2.65 -6.70
N ALA A 592 -50.01 -3.80 -7.37
CA ALA A 592 -50.93 -4.14 -8.43
C ALA A 592 -51.33 -5.63 -8.38
N GLN A 593 -52.57 -5.90 -8.78
CA GLN A 593 -53.03 -7.25 -9.08
C GLN A 593 -52.55 -7.63 -10.49
N LEU A 594 -51.87 -8.77 -10.61
CA LEU A 594 -51.40 -9.33 -11.86
C LEU A 594 -52.24 -10.56 -12.19
N GLU A 595 -52.92 -10.51 -13.33
CA GLU A 595 -53.79 -11.59 -13.80
C GLU A 595 -53.00 -12.88 -14.13
N PRO A 596 -53.67 -14.05 -14.17
CA PRO A 596 -53.04 -15.31 -14.55
C PRO A 596 -52.30 -15.19 -15.89
N HIS A 597 -51.09 -15.72 -15.97
CA HIS A 597 -50.27 -15.71 -17.20
C HIS A 597 -49.91 -14.32 -17.76
N ALA A 598 -50.24 -13.24 -17.04
CA ALA A 598 -49.89 -11.88 -17.43
C ALA A 598 -48.46 -11.50 -17.01
N GLU A 599 -47.95 -10.46 -17.66
CA GLU A 599 -46.64 -9.86 -17.38
C GLU A 599 -46.79 -8.35 -17.17
N THR A 600 -45.98 -7.79 -16.27
CA THR A 600 -45.86 -6.35 -16.08
C THR A 600 -44.41 -5.94 -15.84
N VAL A 601 -44.12 -4.64 -15.98
CA VAL A 601 -42.80 -4.07 -15.78
C VAL A 601 -42.91 -2.85 -14.88
N VAL A 602 -42.09 -2.80 -13.85
CA VAL A 602 -41.92 -1.62 -12.98
C VAL A 602 -40.52 -1.08 -13.20
N SER A 603 -40.39 0.20 -13.55
CA SER A 603 -39.10 0.82 -13.90
C SER A 603 -38.80 2.09 -13.11
N LEU A 604 -37.51 2.40 -12.98
CA LEU A 604 -36.99 3.61 -12.39
C LEU A 604 -35.83 4.12 -13.25
N SER A 605 -35.87 5.40 -13.64
CA SER A 605 -34.80 6.04 -14.40
C SER A 605 -34.35 7.35 -13.77
N LEU A 606 -33.05 7.60 -13.78
CA LEU A 606 -32.38 8.82 -13.36
C LEU A 606 -31.69 9.45 -14.57
N LYS A 607 -31.96 10.73 -14.83
CA LYS A 607 -31.22 11.52 -15.81
C LYS A 607 -29.96 12.11 -15.18
N CYS A 608 -28.88 12.23 -15.95
CA CYS A 608 -27.60 12.75 -15.47
C CYS A 608 -27.73 14.09 -14.72
N ASN A 609 -28.59 14.99 -15.22
CA ASN A 609 -28.82 16.31 -14.62
C ASN A 609 -29.64 16.28 -13.32
N GLU A 610 -30.36 15.19 -13.02
CA GLU A 610 -31.19 15.05 -11.81
C GLU A 610 -30.32 14.81 -10.57
N TYR A 611 -29.20 14.10 -10.72
CA TYR A 611 -28.45 13.59 -9.57
C TYR A 611 -26.96 13.95 -9.52
N VAL A 612 -26.26 14.12 -10.64
CA VAL A 612 -24.77 14.21 -10.62
C VAL A 612 -24.27 15.45 -9.86
N ASN A 613 -25.00 16.57 -9.90
CA ASN A 613 -24.64 17.77 -9.14
C ASN A 613 -25.09 17.71 -7.66
N ASN A 614 -25.90 16.73 -7.28
CA ASN A 614 -26.49 16.58 -5.94
C ASN A 614 -25.88 15.40 -5.18
N ARG A 615 -24.76 14.86 -5.65
CA ARG A 615 -24.00 13.80 -4.98
C ARG A 615 -22.54 14.18 -4.88
N ASP A 616 -21.84 13.56 -3.95
CA ASP A 616 -20.39 13.62 -3.92
C ASP A 616 -19.80 12.95 -5.18
N PRO A 617 -18.70 13.49 -5.75
CA PRO A 617 -18.21 13.07 -7.05
C PRO A 617 -17.70 11.61 -7.07
N ASP A 618 -17.27 11.09 -5.92
CA ASP A 618 -16.82 9.72 -5.68
C ASP A 618 -17.96 8.74 -5.31
N ALA A 619 -19.18 9.23 -5.10
CA ALA A 619 -20.36 8.40 -4.93
C ALA A 619 -20.83 7.78 -6.26
N HIS A 620 -21.55 6.67 -6.19
CA HIS A 620 -22.15 5.99 -7.33
C HIS A 620 -23.65 5.75 -7.05
N ILE A 621 -24.38 5.20 -8.03
CA ILE A 621 -25.81 4.91 -7.87
C ILE A 621 -26.00 3.48 -7.42
N VAL A 622 -26.81 3.27 -6.39
CA VAL A 622 -27.27 1.95 -5.96
C VAL A 622 -28.77 1.86 -6.15
N MET A 623 -29.22 0.84 -6.88
CA MET A 623 -30.62 0.50 -7.05
C MET A 623 -30.99 -0.62 -6.09
N TYR A 624 -31.94 -0.34 -5.20
CA TYR A 624 -32.60 -1.32 -4.36
C TYR A 624 -33.90 -1.74 -5.03
N CYS A 625 -34.13 -3.05 -5.12
CA CYS A 625 -35.36 -3.61 -5.62
C CYS A 625 -35.86 -4.67 -4.64
N LYS A 626 -37.10 -4.53 -4.19
CA LYS A 626 -37.80 -5.53 -3.38
C LYS A 626 -39.19 -5.74 -3.97
N ALA A 627 -39.60 -7.00 -4.12
CA ALA A 627 -40.95 -7.37 -4.49
C ALA A 627 -41.50 -8.45 -3.55
N ILE A 628 -42.81 -8.40 -3.27
CA ILE A 628 -43.52 -9.34 -2.40
C ILE A 628 -44.84 -9.74 -3.08
N VAL A 629 -45.09 -11.03 -3.17
CA VAL A 629 -46.38 -11.62 -3.54
C VAL A 629 -47.18 -11.85 -2.25
N LYS A 630 -48.31 -11.15 -2.08
CA LYS A 630 -49.01 -11.12 -0.78
C LYS A 630 -49.59 -12.47 -0.37
N GLU A 631 -50.09 -13.24 -1.33
CA GLU A 631 -50.80 -14.50 -1.07
C GLU A 631 -49.84 -15.65 -0.75
N THR A 632 -48.66 -15.66 -1.37
CA THR A 632 -47.70 -16.77 -1.26
C THR A 632 -46.51 -16.46 -0.36
N ASN A 633 -46.35 -15.19 0.01
CA ASN A 633 -45.16 -14.63 0.64
C ASN A 633 -43.88 -14.89 -0.17
N GLN A 634 -43.99 -15.14 -1.49
CA GLN A 634 -42.84 -15.17 -2.38
C GLN A 634 -42.22 -13.77 -2.44
N ARG A 635 -40.89 -13.69 -2.29
CA ARG A 635 -40.16 -12.42 -2.25
C ARG A 635 -39.03 -12.44 -3.26
N TYR A 636 -38.74 -11.27 -3.81
CA TYR A 636 -37.58 -11.02 -4.65
C TYR A 636 -36.84 -9.79 -4.11
N ILE A 637 -35.52 -9.87 -4.06
CA ILE A 637 -34.67 -8.77 -3.59
C ILE A 637 -33.43 -8.75 -4.47
N THR A 638 -33.05 -7.57 -4.93
CA THR A 638 -31.73 -7.36 -5.50
C THR A 638 -31.22 -5.96 -5.17
N ARG A 639 -29.89 -5.84 -5.18
CA ARG A 639 -29.16 -4.59 -5.01
C ARG A 639 -28.09 -4.54 -6.08
N GLU A 640 -28.21 -3.60 -7.01
CA GLU A 640 -27.23 -3.40 -8.06
C GLU A 640 -26.59 -2.02 -7.99
N THR A 641 -25.29 -1.99 -8.27
CA THR A 641 -24.49 -0.77 -8.24
C THR A 641 -24.14 -0.32 -9.66
N PHE A 642 -24.41 0.94 -9.97
CA PHE A 642 -24.15 1.59 -11.25
C PHE A 642 -23.13 2.71 -11.07
N TRP A 643 -21.93 2.46 -11.57
CA TRP A 643 -20.87 3.45 -11.67
C TRP A 643 -21.07 4.28 -12.95
N LEU A 644 -20.68 5.56 -12.89
CA LEU A 644 -20.55 6.36 -14.11
C LEU A 644 -19.49 5.72 -15.02
N ASP A 645 -19.79 5.61 -16.31
CA ASP A 645 -18.78 5.28 -17.30
C ASP A 645 -17.82 6.47 -17.46
N LYS A 646 -16.59 6.31 -16.96
CA LYS A 646 -15.58 7.36 -16.93
C LYS A 646 -14.79 7.35 -18.25
N PRO A 647 -14.59 8.50 -18.91
CA PRO A 647 -13.72 8.54 -20.08
C PRO A 647 -12.27 8.19 -19.69
N HIS A 648 -11.51 7.64 -20.64
CA HIS A 648 -10.08 7.44 -20.47
C HIS A 648 -9.30 8.72 -20.83
N LEU A 649 -8.26 9.02 -20.08
CA LEU A 649 -7.36 10.15 -20.37
C LEU A 649 -6.33 9.70 -21.43
N ASP A 650 -6.38 10.24 -22.65
CA ASP A 650 -5.37 9.97 -23.69
C ASP A 650 -4.15 10.88 -23.47
N LEU A 651 -2.97 10.28 -23.35
CA LEU A 651 -1.70 10.97 -23.17
C LEU A 651 -0.84 10.77 -24.42
N LYS A 652 -0.17 11.84 -24.85
CA LYS A 652 0.79 11.80 -25.96
C LYS A 652 2.06 12.56 -25.59
N SER A 653 3.20 11.97 -25.91
CA SER A 653 4.53 12.55 -25.72
C SER A 653 5.52 11.92 -26.70
N ASP A 654 6.70 12.50 -26.81
CA ASP A 654 7.81 11.88 -27.53
C ASP A 654 8.19 10.55 -26.83
N THR A 655 8.40 9.49 -27.62
CA THR A 655 8.74 8.17 -27.08
C THR A 655 10.10 8.15 -26.39
N ARG A 656 11.04 9.00 -26.85
CA ARG A 656 12.38 9.14 -26.29
C ARG A 656 12.60 10.56 -25.82
N VAL A 657 12.92 10.74 -24.54
CA VAL A 657 13.11 12.05 -23.94
C VAL A 657 14.49 12.15 -23.28
N PRO A 658 15.25 13.25 -23.48
CA PRO A 658 16.56 13.40 -22.87
C PRO A 658 16.45 13.71 -21.39
N ILE A 659 17.26 13.05 -20.57
CA ILE A 659 17.36 13.34 -19.13
C ILE A 659 17.68 14.82 -18.88
N GLY A 660 17.00 15.44 -17.90
CA GLY A 660 17.28 16.80 -17.47
C GLY A 660 16.78 17.91 -18.40
N LYS A 661 16.17 17.61 -19.55
CA LYS A 661 15.50 18.62 -20.39
C LYS A 661 13.98 18.52 -20.22
N ALA A 662 13.32 19.64 -20.53
CA ALA A 662 11.86 19.68 -20.55
C ALA A 662 11.35 18.96 -21.81
N PHE A 663 10.25 18.23 -21.67
CA PHE A 663 9.50 17.61 -22.76
C PHE A 663 8.00 17.79 -22.52
N ASP A 664 7.22 17.81 -23.59
CA ASP A 664 5.78 18.06 -23.53
C ASP A 664 5.00 16.74 -23.42
N VAL A 665 3.97 16.75 -22.58
CA VAL A 665 2.94 15.70 -22.51
C VAL A 665 1.59 16.34 -22.78
N LEU A 666 0.98 16.00 -23.91
CA LEU A 666 -0.39 16.37 -24.24
C LEU A 666 -1.35 15.42 -23.53
N VAL A 667 -2.30 15.99 -22.80
CA VAL A 667 -3.37 15.30 -22.07
C VAL A 667 -4.70 15.67 -22.69
N LYS A 668 -5.55 14.69 -23.01
CA LYS A 668 -6.88 14.96 -23.55
C LYS A 668 -7.94 13.90 -23.20
N PHE A 669 -9.20 14.33 -23.16
CA PHE A 669 -10.37 13.45 -23.08
C PHE A 669 -11.63 14.21 -23.55
N THR A 670 -12.72 13.51 -23.82
CA THR A 670 -14.01 14.13 -24.18
C THR A 670 -14.99 13.99 -23.02
N ASN A 671 -15.70 15.08 -22.67
CA ASN A 671 -16.77 15.02 -21.69
C ASN A 671 -17.97 14.26 -22.27
N THR A 672 -18.23 13.06 -21.74
CA THR A 672 -19.35 12.20 -22.17
C THR A 672 -20.65 12.49 -21.45
N LEU A 673 -20.63 13.23 -20.33
CA LEU A 673 -21.82 13.56 -19.57
C LEU A 673 -22.67 14.63 -20.27
N THR A 674 -23.98 14.61 -20.04
CA THR A 674 -24.90 15.63 -20.59
C THR A 674 -24.87 16.95 -19.81
N ILE A 675 -23.93 17.11 -18.87
CA ILE A 675 -23.73 18.31 -18.06
C ILE A 675 -22.27 18.80 -18.17
N PRO A 676 -22.00 20.09 -17.95
CA PRO A 676 -20.63 20.60 -17.96
C PRO A 676 -19.81 20.12 -16.77
N LEU A 677 -18.52 19.83 -16.99
CA LEU A 677 -17.55 19.55 -15.93
C LEU A 677 -16.96 20.85 -15.42
N THR A 678 -16.95 21.05 -14.10
CA THR A 678 -16.57 22.32 -13.47
C THR A 678 -15.56 22.12 -12.35
N GLY A 679 -14.67 23.11 -12.16
CA GLY A 679 -13.63 23.06 -11.13
C GLY A 679 -12.65 21.90 -11.36
N GLY A 680 -12.21 21.69 -12.60
CA GLY A 680 -11.30 20.61 -12.96
C GLY A 680 -9.90 20.82 -12.39
N HIS A 681 -9.25 19.72 -12.07
CA HIS A 681 -7.87 19.64 -11.63
C HIS A 681 -7.17 18.52 -12.40
N LEU A 682 -5.94 18.78 -12.84
CA LEU A 682 -5.09 17.81 -13.51
C LEU A 682 -3.82 17.59 -12.68
N ASN A 683 -3.61 16.36 -12.23
CA ASN A 683 -2.38 15.91 -11.59
C ASN A 683 -1.61 15.03 -12.57
N ILE A 684 -0.31 15.25 -12.70
CA ILE A 684 0.57 14.48 -13.57
C ILE A 684 1.93 14.27 -12.89
N GLU A 685 2.37 13.02 -12.84
CA GLU A 685 3.64 12.64 -12.23
C GLU A 685 4.16 11.32 -12.82
N GLY A 686 5.38 10.93 -12.47
CA GLY A 686 5.96 9.65 -12.84
C GLY A 686 7.24 9.38 -12.05
N PRO A 687 7.66 8.11 -11.91
CA PRO A 687 8.88 7.78 -11.19
C PRO A 687 10.09 8.40 -11.89
N GLY A 688 10.97 9.03 -11.11
CA GLY A 688 12.14 9.71 -11.64
C GLY A 688 11.82 10.96 -12.46
N MET A 689 10.61 11.51 -12.37
CA MET A 689 10.26 12.80 -12.96
C MET A 689 10.34 13.90 -11.89
N GLN A 690 10.49 15.15 -12.33
CA GLN A 690 10.30 16.30 -11.48
C GLN A 690 8.81 16.44 -11.13
N ARG A 691 8.49 16.68 -9.85
CA ARG A 691 7.11 16.90 -9.40
C ARG A 691 6.57 18.21 -9.97
N VAL A 692 5.34 18.16 -10.47
CA VAL A 692 4.58 19.32 -10.95
C VAL A 692 3.40 19.55 -10.00
N PRO A 693 3.12 20.81 -9.61
CA PRO A 693 1.91 21.12 -8.84
C PRO A 693 0.63 20.75 -9.60
N SER A 694 -0.46 20.50 -8.87
CA SER A 694 -1.78 20.32 -9.45
C SER A 694 -2.17 21.51 -10.34
N ILE A 695 -2.64 21.23 -11.56
CA ILE A 695 -3.04 22.25 -12.53
C ILE A 695 -4.55 22.47 -12.42
N LYS A 696 -4.95 23.69 -12.05
CA LYS A 696 -6.37 24.07 -11.95
C LYS A 696 -6.91 24.47 -13.31
N ILE A 697 -7.97 23.79 -13.76
CA ILE A 697 -8.66 24.06 -15.02
C ILE A 697 -9.72 25.15 -14.79
N LYS A 698 -9.52 26.30 -15.44
CA LYS A 698 -10.32 27.51 -15.19
C LYS A 698 -11.68 27.48 -15.90
N LYS A 699 -11.74 26.92 -17.11
CA LYS A 699 -12.96 26.87 -17.91
C LYS A 699 -13.72 25.57 -17.62
N ALA A 700 -15.04 25.66 -17.63
CA ALA A 700 -15.88 24.47 -17.64
C ALA A 700 -15.72 23.74 -18.98
N ILE A 701 -15.79 22.41 -18.96
CA ILE A 701 -15.75 21.56 -20.16
C ILE A 701 -17.20 21.19 -20.49
N ALA A 702 -17.74 21.73 -21.58
CA ALA A 702 -19.13 21.53 -21.98
C ALA A 702 -19.44 20.07 -22.35
N PRO A 703 -20.72 19.66 -22.37
CA PRO A 703 -21.11 18.34 -22.89
C PRO A 703 -20.58 18.11 -24.31
N GLY A 704 -19.91 16.99 -24.54
CA GLY A 704 -19.29 16.65 -25.84
C GLY A 704 -18.01 17.43 -26.18
N GLU A 705 -17.58 18.39 -25.36
CA GLU A 705 -16.33 19.12 -25.58
C GLU A 705 -15.11 18.24 -25.29
N GLU A 706 -14.08 18.37 -26.12
CA GLU A 706 -12.77 17.74 -25.89
C GLU A 706 -11.89 18.68 -25.07
N PHE A 707 -11.49 18.22 -23.88
CA PHE A 707 -10.47 18.85 -23.06
C PHE A 707 -9.09 18.54 -23.63
N ARG A 708 -8.22 19.55 -23.71
CA ARG A 708 -6.80 19.40 -24.08
C ARG A 708 -5.94 20.31 -23.20
N GLU A 709 -4.86 19.77 -22.65
CA GLU A 709 -3.86 20.51 -21.89
C GLU A 709 -2.46 19.94 -22.18
N THR A 710 -1.46 20.80 -22.38
CA THR A 710 -0.06 20.38 -22.56
C THR A 710 0.73 20.70 -21.30
N VAL A 711 1.37 19.69 -20.72
CA VAL A 711 2.18 19.84 -19.51
C VAL A 711 3.65 19.54 -19.80
N GLN A 712 4.54 20.44 -19.36
CA GLN A 712 5.97 20.23 -19.43
C GLN A 712 6.48 19.43 -18.23
N LEU A 713 7.17 18.32 -18.52
CA LEU A 713 7.84 17.48 -17.54
C LEU A 713 9.35 17.49 -17.76
N LYS A 714 10.09 17.12 -16.72
CA LYS A 714 11.55 16.98 -16.78
C LYS A 714 11.98 15.71 -16.06
N ALA A 715 12.69 14.84 -16.76
CA ALA A 715 13.18 13.59 -16.20
C ALA A 715 14.45 13.79 -15.37
N ARG A 716 14.56 13.03 -14.28
CA ARG A 716 15.67 12.98 -13.32
C ARG A 716 16.41 11.64 -13.32
N ARG A 717 15.78 10.57 -13.84
CA ARG A 717 16.37 9.22 -13.93
C ARG A 717 16.17 8.64 -15.32
N ILE A 718 17.20 7.96 -15.82
CA ILE A 718 17.20 7.25 -17.10
C ILE A 718 16.37 5.97 -17.07
N GLY A 719 16.09 5.43 -18.25
CA GLY A 719 15.36 4.19 -18.49
C GLY A 719 13.89 4.43 -18.82
N ARG A 720 13.17 3.32 -19.04
CA ARG A 720 11.72 3.35 -19.31
C ARG A 720 10.96 3.76 -18.05
N LYS A 721 10.12 4.79 -18.18
CA LYS A 721 9.29 5.35 -17.10
C LYS A 721 7.87 5.54 -17.59
N GLU A 722 6.91 5.43 -16.68
CA GLU A 722 5.51 5.75 -16.97
C GLU A 722 5.17 7.15 -16.45
N VAL A 723 4.54 7.96 -17.29
CA VAL A 723 3.88 9.21 -16.88
C VAL A 723 2.41 8.89 -16.61
N ILE A 724 1.95 9.19 -15.40
CA ILE A 724 0.61 8.93 -14.93
C ILE A 724 -0.10 10.26 -14.74
N ALA A 725 -1.29 10.39 -15.31
CA ALA A 725 -2.14 11.56 -15.12
C ALA A 725 -3.52 11.18 -14.55
N ASN A 726 -4.05 12.08 -13.73
CA ASN A 726 -5.36 11.96 -13.09
C ASN A 726 -6.08 13.31 -13.18
N PHE A 727 -7.26 13.30 -13.80
CA PHE A 727 -8.17 14.42 -13.83
C PHE A 727 -9.35 14.16 -12.89
N TYR A 728 -9.74 15.19 -12.14
CA TYR A 728 -10.94 15.17 -11.30
C TYR A 728 -11.60 16.55 -11.26
N CYS A 729 -12.91 16.57 -11.03
CA CYS A 729 -13.70 17.80 -10.91
C CYS A 729 -14.89 17.58 -9.95
N LYS A 730 -15.80 18.56 -9.87
CA LYS A 730 -16.97 18.47 -8.97
C LYS A 730 -17.99 17.39 -9.35
N GLN A 731 -17.98 16.91 -10.59
CA GLN A 731 -18.98 15.98 -11.14
C GLN A 731 -18.44 14.55 -11.27
N ILE A 732 -17.14 14.40 -11.54
CA ILE A 732 -16.50 13.11 -11.84
C ILE A 732 -15.03 13.11 -11.40
N VAL A 733 -14.58 11.98 -10.88
CA VAL A 733 -13.21 11.75 -10.36
C VAL A 733 -12.61 10.50 -11.00
N ASP A 734 -11.29 10.35 -10.88
CA ASP A 734 -10.50 9.21 -11.38
C ASP A 734 -10.53 9.02 -12.90
N ILE A 735 -10.54 10.12 -13.66
CA ILE A 735 -10.26 10.07 -15.09
C ILE A 735 -8.75 9.96 -15.24
N THR A 736 -8.24 8.74 -15.43
CA THR A 736 -6.81 8.46 -15.41
C THR A 736 -6.28 8.03 -16.77
N GLY A 737 -4.97 8.19 -16.96
CA GLY A 737 -4.27 7.71 -18.14
C GLY A 737 -2.77 7.58 -17.89
N VAL A 738 -2.12 6.79 -18.73
CA VAL A 738 -0.69 6.48 -18.63
C VAL A 738 -0.06 6.52 -20.01
N ILE A 739 1.19 6.98 -20.09
CA ILE A 739 2.06 6.82 -21.25
C ILE A 739 3.45 6.38 -20.81
N GLU A 740 4.10 5.50 -21.57
CA GLU A 740 5.50 5.13 -21.37
C GLU A 740 6.41 6.10 -22.14
N VAL A 741 7.50 6.52 -21.50
CA VAL A 741 8.58 7.30 -22.11
C VAL A 741 9.92 6.63 -21.79
N ASP A 742 10.82 6.60 -22.78
CA ASP A 742 12.19 6.10 -22.62
C ASP A 742 13.13 7.28 -22.37
N VAL A 743 13.62 7.41 -21.14
CA VAL A 743 14.52 8.50 -20.73
C VAL A 743 15.96 8.12 -21.05
N VAL A 744 16.59 8.85 -21.96
CA VAL A 744 17.93 8.53 -22.48
C VAL A 744 18.97 9.59 -22.12
N GLU A 745 20.24 9.18 -22.08
CA GLU A 745 21.35 10.15 -22.09
C GLU A 745 21.40 10.88 -23.42
N GLU A 746 21.82 12.14 -23.41
CA GLU A 746 21.99 12.91 -24.63
C GLU A 746 23.13 12.29 -25.45
N SER A 747 22.82 11.83 -26.66
CA SER A 747 23.87 11.53 -27.64
C SER A 747 24.65 12.82 -27.86
N LYS A 748 25.93 12.86 -27.44
CA LYS A 748 26.83 13.94 -27.85
C LYS A 748 26.80 13.94 -29.38
N ALA A 749 26.27 15.01 -29.97
CA ALA A 749 26.39 15.22 -31.41
C ALA A 749 27.89 15.18 -31.72
N SER A 750 28.30 14.14 -32.44
CA SER A 750 29.66 13.90 -32.90
C SER A 750 30.11 14.97 -33.88
#